data_AF-A0A2M7NFZ7-F1
#
_entry.id   AF-A0A2M7NFZ7-F1
#
_cell.length_a   1.000
_cell.length_b   1.000
_cell.length_c   1.000
_cell.angle_alpha   90.00
_cell.angle_beta   90.00
_cell.angle_gamma   90.00
#
_symmetry.space_group_name_H-M   'P 1'
#
loop_
_entity.id
_entity.type
_entity.pdbx_description
1 polymer ?
#
loop_
_entity_poly.entity_id
_entity_poly.type
_entity_poly.pdbx_seq_one_letter_code
_entity_poly.pdbx_strand_id
1 'polypeptide(L)'
;MALQIPESRHLLTLRQERSTDKKGWHETVIYNSSRIEEIEDPNGSKVAIPPSSIPTPFAQMHLYDIAFKMVNRKELGHEGQTIYNQLVSECLDAIDLIYNLREHLQADKEEHFAIIEWNIDERIKSLRSSENDGHQLLGKTIELFTGDLSPFAKNMQGERKTPNMYILTYDTTPIVATSPLTFAFLAPKVDKELISGVKTIDGRDMFTGIRALHQRSEEFQIYVHRLFHLHKNMLNQMDNVHEYMRIQRDKYHSKKGDIIKDIYEETSTLGAFNADYNDVIIDGKTPRIEKVAWKSCAPIITDGNLKSSYLIKPSKSKEKTALLETQGGQKVLPLVLQEGYENPAFKYFRDKEWSNKTKVPFSLPKENWSDRNLPEVGFGYPYLVTTDLLAEDLIRMPYRINDERFVVPKNHIHDSNIDFLLPVTDLYFKFFDEETLIENLTIETADSNEGAIRVRLRVPIKGTEEEGKSYLTFTRYYDYGKPRNDNNGKIINLVDDGKDETMEDIPSPFSISIYPFIRTGNAANDTMYKIMLLSSKLDNVEAYSLNAYNEEKAIETSDAAIQKISRFERNVEGSHLSVFSVSGCAFDAIEIVTPYRGKTGSRAKGWILPRWKKPIQQGSNPKQFTVAVDFGTTNSFVAFTDSNTATEGNIQTYPFFIGEDDMQTVTLNKPTADKNHVMLDRYDFDDNAIGLATTFFQDRMFMPNLIGNPPAQESNYGNWRNAFPIRTALIHASDVKFDPLLNSSISFLYEKDYLDIDRHSQRVTTNLKWSADNSKLVEVFIEQLLHMIRNKILLNGGDLSRTKLIWFKPLSLPKRLTDNLNNLWENKSKEIISKSVDVHLMNESEAPYFYYRAKGKVEKSSSVVSIDIGGGSTDIALVSNGGRTKIATSAYFGANTLYEGKDTKDPSLETEGGIVSRYRNWFKNKIELTKQGISQAEGSRLEIIFNEIMESGRFSSSDKASFMYSAKNIDFDKQLSEDQDILLLFLLHYAACIYHAVQLLAIKGMPYPKDFCFSGTGSKYLNFLDVTKDKKNIQKFTEIFAKKVYDKYKDLKIEAKEQKENQEEQQVQEKDYNPFLDGSLDESGSSSIEDQYDGTINLHVTQEPKEATCFGGIHSFSTAYKNINLGEDINTIFLGEIDAKKSDLLPNRQLTYEDLIEQDGKFTKEGGELALRIDKNLDQFLEIFLSMNKNPETRFEFYNIETNLTNFEKGFKSIKQKELAKGMIYERKNASDGGYTPVRESFFFYPLRVIIRDWALAMAQTKLNA
;
A
#
# COMPACT_ATOMS: atom_id res chain seq x y z
N MET A 1 -0.82 -44.66 -99.45
CA MET A 1 -0.43 -46.07 -99.59
C MET A 1 -0.81 -46.76 -98.30
N ALA A 2 -1.77 -47.68 -98.37
CA ALA A 2 -2.33 -48.38 -97.21
C ALA A 2 -1.36 -49.46 -96.71
N LEU A 3 -1.16 -49.53 -95.38
CA LEU A 3 -0.62 -50.69 -94.70
C LEU A 3 -1.69 -51.16 -93.71
N GLN A 4 -2.33 -52.26 -94.09
CA GLN A 4 -3.32 -53.01 -93.33
C GLN A 4 -2.57 -53.81 -92.25
N ILE A 5 -2.90 -53.61 -90.97
CA ILE A 5 -2.39 -54.46 -89.87
C ILE A 5 -3.52 -55.42 -89.49
N PRO A 6 -3.28 -56.74 -89.30
CA PRO A 6 -4.34 -57.71 -88.98
C PRO A 6 -4.82 -57.58 -87.52
N GLU A 7 -6.14 -57.62 -87.31
CA GLU A 7 -6.80 -57.68 -86.00
C GLU A 7 -6.87 -59.10 -85.45
N SER A 8 -5.75 -59.71 -85.06
CA SER A 8 -5.82 -60.88 -84.18
C SER A 8 -4.69 -60.92 -83.15
N ARG A 9 -5.06 -61.05 -81.86
CA ARG A 9 -4.14 -61.30 -80.75
C ARG A 9 -4.48 -62.64 -80.12
N HIS A 10 -3.45 -63.42 -79.83
CA HIS A 10 -3.58 -64.73 -79.19
C HIS A 10 -3.59 -64.54 -77.66
N LEU A 11 -4.52 -65.18 -76.95
CA LEU A 11 -4.69 -65.17 -75.50
C LEU A 11 -4.59 -66.58 -74.96
N LEU A 12 -3.86 -66.75 -73.86
CA LEU A 12 -3.76 -68.01 -73.13
C LEU A 12 -4.79 -68.05 -72.00
N THR A 13 -5.90 -68.80 -72.17
CA THR A 13 -6.86 -69.07 -71.08
C THR A 13 -6.41 -70.26 -70.24
N LEU A 14 -6.20 -70.02 -68.94
CA LEU A 14 -5.83 -71.04 -67.96
C LEU A 14 -7.05 -71.66 -67.24
N ARG A 15 -8.24 -71.09 -67.40
CA ARG A 15 -9.52 -71.55 -66.82
C ARG A 15 -10.66 -71.48 -67.85
N GLN A 16 -11.74 -72.22 -67.59
CA GLN A 16 -12.89 -72.42 -68.47
C GLN A 16 -13.86 -71.22 -68.38
N GLU A 17 -14.27 -70.63 -69.50
CA GLU A 17 -15.28 -69.55 -69.57
C GLU A 17 -16.64 -70.13 -70.02
N ARG A 18 -17.77 -69.55 -69.56
CA ARG A 18 -19.13 -70.11 -69.78
C ARG A 18 -19.57 -70.22 -71.24
N SER A 19 -18.98 -69.47 -72.18
CA SER A 19 -19.44 -69.38 -73.57
C SER A 19 -18.51 -69.97 -74.64
N THR A 20 -17.29 -70.41 -74.29
CA THR A 20 -16.41 -71.14 -75.24
C THR A 20 -15.56 -72.20 -74.54
N ASP A 21 -15.55 -73.42 -75.09
CA ASP A 21 -14.94 -74.61 -74.47
C ASP A 21 -13.42 -74.74 -74.73
N LYS A 22 -12.71 -73.61 -74.89
CA LYS A 22 -11.28 -73.60 -75.30
C LYS A 22 -10.35 -73.25 -74.14
N LYS A 23 -9.39 -74.15 -73.87
CA LYS A 23 -8.27 -73.99 -72.92
C LYS A 23 -6.96 -73.97 -73.69
N GLY A 24 -6.09 -72.99 -73.45
CA GLY A 24 -4.86 -72.77 -74.23
C GLY A 24 -4.85 -71.49 -75.06
N TRP A 25 -3.85 -71.32 -75.93
CA TRP A 25 -3.71 -70.15 -76.81
C TRP A 25 -4.82 -70.12 -77.88
N HIS A 26 -5.57 -69.03 -77.96
CA HIS A 26 -6.59 -68.80 -78.98
C HIS A 26 -6.73 -67.32 -79.35
N GLU A 27 -7.21 -67.02 -80.56
CA GLU A 27 -7.42 -65.64 -81.01
C GLU A 27 -8.62 -64.99 -80.31
N THR A 28 -8.44 -63.75 -79.81
CA THR A 28 -9.48 -62.98 -79.12
C THR A 28 -9.51 -61.51 -79.55
N VAL A 29 -10.69 -60.88 -79.40
CA VAL A 29 -10.90 -59.43 -79.45
C VAL A 29 -10.81 -58.85 -78.02
N ILE A 30 -10.54 -57.55 -77.88
CA ILE A 30 -10.29 -56.83 -76.62
C ILE A 30 -11.41 -57.07 -75.59
N TYR A 31 -11.06 -57.41 -74.34
CA TYR A 31 -12.01 -57.54 -73.23
C TYR A 31 -12.77 -56.23 -73.02
N ASN A 32 -14.10 -56.28 -73.02
CA ASN A 32 -14.96 -55.19 -72.55
C ASN A 32 -15.57 -55.55 -71.18
N SER A 33 -16.08 -54.53 -70.49
CA SER A 33 -16.61 -54.62 -69.12
C SER A 33 -17.67 -55.72 -68.95
N SER A 34 -18.41 -56.04 -70.01
CA SER A 34 -19.46 -57.06 -70.07
C SER A 34 -18.92 -58.48 -69.88
N ARG A 35 -17.74 -58.81 -70.43
CA ARG A 35 -17.14 -60.15 -70.33
C ARG A 35 -16.46 -60.44 -68.99
N ILE A 36 -16.01 -59.41 -68.28
CA ILE A 36 -15.41 -59.54 -66.95
C ILE A 36 -16.47 -59.96 -65.90
N GLU A 37 -17.73 -59.57 -66.11
CA GLU A 37 -18.86 -59.97 -65.26
C GLU A 37 -19.30 -61.44 -65.48
N GLU A 38 -18.84 -62.11 -66.53
CA GLU A 38 -19.24 -63.49 -66.89
C GLU A 38 -18.32 -64.59 -66.30
N ILE A 39 -17.26 -64.24 -65.57
CA ILE A 39 -16.34 -65.20 -64.93
C ILE A 39 -16.97 -65.70 -63.61
N GLU A 40 -17.36 -66.98 -63.56
CA GLU A 40 -17.80 -67.63 -62.31
C GLU A 40 -16.64 -67.83 -61.34
N ASP A 41 -16.81 -67.39 -60.09
CA ASP A 41 -16.01 -67.84 -58.94
C ASP A 41 -16.50 -69.22 -58.49
N PRO A 42 -15.76 -70.32 -58.73
CA PRO A 42 -16.23 -71.67 -58.44
C PRO A 42 -16.35 -71.98 -56.94
N ASN A 43 -15.88 -71.09 -56.04
CA ASN A 43 -15.71 -71.39 -54.61
C ASN A 43 -16.39 -70.38 -53.64
N GLY A 44 -17.30 -69.54 -54.12
CA GLY A 44 -18.19 -68.76 -53.25
C GLY A 44 -17.48 -67.80 -52.28
N SER A 45 -16.57 -66.96 -52.78
CA SER A 45 -15.97 -65.83 -52.05
C SER A 45 -15.15 -66.19 -50.79
N LYS A 46 -14.71 -67.45 -50.64
CA LYS A 46 -13.86 -67.94 -49.53
C LYS A 46 -12.39 -68.18 -49.90
N VAL A 47 -11.84 -67.49 -50.91
CA VAL A 47 -10.42 -67.61 -51.28
C VAL A 47 -9.59 -66.47 -50.66
N ALA A 48 -8.50 -66.83 -49.98
CA ALA A 48 -7.60 -65.93 -49.24
C ALA A 48 -6.69 -65.03 -50.10
N ILE A 49 -6.91 -64.95 -51.42
CA ILE A 49 -6.04 -64.20 -52.33
C ILE A 49 -6.90 -63.42 -53.33
N PRO A 50 -6.86 -62.07 -53.33
CA PRO A 50 -7.55 -61.25 -54.32
C PRO A 50 -7.06 -61.55 -55.75
N PRO A 51 -7.94 -61.58 -56.76
CA PRO A 51 -7.54 -61.80 -58.14
C PRO A 51 -7.01 -60.51 -58.75
N SER A 52 -5.78 -60.12 -58.43
CA SER A 52 -5.02 -59.20 -59.29
C SER A 52 -3.58 -59.71 -59.42
N SER A 53 -3.26 -60.36 -60.55
CA SER A 53 -1.91 -60.85 -60.87
C SER A 53 -0.91 -59.73 -61.22
N ILE A 54 -1.20 -58.47 -60.89
CA ILE A 54 -0.37 -57.30 -61.16
C ILE A 54 -0.33 -56.39 -59.92
N PRO A 55 0.80 -56.31 -59.17
CA PRO A 55 0.91 -55.52 -57.94
C PRO A 55 1.22 -54.05 -58.25
N THR A 56 0.25 -53.31 -58.82
CA THR A 56 0.38 -51.85 -59.01
C THR A 56 -0.50 -51.08 -58.02
N PRO A 57 -0.10 -49.86 -57.62
CA PRO A 57 -0.93 -48.99 -56.77
C PRO A 57 -2.35 -48.76 -57.34
N PHE A 58 -2.48 -48.64 -58.66
CA PHE A 58 -3.77 -48.46 -59.33
C PHE A 58 -4.67 -49.71 -59.21
N ALA A 59 -4.10 -50.91 -59.35
CA ALA A 59 -4.84 -52.15 -59.14
C ALA A 59 -5.30 -52.29 -57.68
N GLN A 60 -4.45 -51.87 -56.73
CA GLN A 60 -4.79 -51.85 -55.31
C GLN A 60 -5.93 -50.87 -55.01
N MET A 61 -5.89 -49.64 -55.51
CA MET A 61 -6.99 -48.67 -55.37
C MET A 61 -8.31 -49.22 -55.93
N HIS A 62 -8.27 -49.82 -57.11
CA HIS A 62 -9.45 -50.42 -57.74
C HIS A 62 -9.98 -51.63 -56.93
N LEU A 63 -9.09 -52.42 -56.30
CA LEU A 63 -9.50 -53.53 -55.44
C LEU A 63 -10.33 -53.05 -54.24
N TYR A 64 -9.93 -51.94 -53.59
CA TYR A 64 -10.72 -51.36 -52.50
C TYR A 64 -12.06 -50.82 -52.97
N ASP A 65 -12.12 -50.15 -54.12
CA ASP A 65 -13.38 -49.69 -54.72
C ASP A 65 -14.35 -50.86 -55.00
N ILE A 66 -13.84 -51.94 -55.59
CA ILE A 66 -14.61 -53.18 -55.80
C ILE A 66 -15.04 -53.80 -54.47
N ALA A 67 -14.22 -53.75 -53.42
CA ALA A 67 -14.62 -54.25 -52.11
C ALA A 67 -15.84 -53.50 -51.56
N PHE A 68 -15.88 -52.16 -51.68
CA PHE A 68 -17.06 -51.37 -51.36
C PHE A 68 -18.26 -51.78 -52.23
N LYS A 69 -18.07 -51.94 -53.55
CA LYS A 69 -19.12 -52.42 -54.47
C LYS A 69 -19.73 -53.75 -54.03
N MET A 70 -18.88 -54.68 -53.58
CA MET A 70 -19.30 -56.03 -53.19
C MET A 70 -20.05 -56.03 -51.87
N VAL A 71 -19.59 -55.31 -50.84
CA VAL A 71 -20.30 -55.27 -49.54
C VAL A 71 -21.65 -54.55 -49.61
N ASN A 72 -21.82 -53.62 -50.55
CA ASN A 72 -23.09 -52.94 -50.80
C ASN A 72 -24.17 -53.88 -51.37
N ARG A 73 -23.80 -55.05 -51.92
CA ARG A 73 -24.76 -56.06 -52.38
C ARG A 73 -25.45 -56.72 -51.20
N LYS A 74 -26.76 -56.94 -51.34
CA LYS A 74 -27.61 -57.50 -50.26
C LYS A 74 -27.12 -58.86 -49.76
N GLU A 75 -26.52 -59.67 -50.62
CA GLU A 75 -26.08 -61.03 -50.30
C GLU A 75 -24.85 -61.08 -49.38
N LEU A 76 -23.97 -60.05 -49.45
CA LEU A 76 -22.75 -59.96 -48.64
C LEU A 76 -22.97 -59.10 -47.40
N GLY A 77 -23.55 -57.90 -47.58
CA GLY A 77 -23.81 -56.95 -46.51
C GLY A 77 -22.56 -56.39 -45.82
N HIS A 78 -22.79 -55.48 -44.87
CA HIS A 78 -21.73 -54.69 -44.23
C HIS A 78 -21.10 -55.40 -43.02
N GLU A 79 -21.71 -56.45 -42.49
CA GLU A 79 -21.28 -57.20 -41.27
C GLU A 79 -20.70 -58.59 -41.59
N GLY A 80 -20.33 -58.85 -42.84
CA GLY A 80 -19.77 -60.15 -43.26
C GLY A 80 -18.31 -60.36 -42.83
N GLN A 81 -17.81 -61.59 -42.97
CA GLN A 81 -16.40 -61.96 -42.75
C GLN A 81 -15.65 -62.29 -44.06
N THR A 82 -16.09 -61.72 -45.18
CA THR A 82 -15.43 -61.98 -46.46
C THR A 82 -14.16 -61.14 -46.62
N ILE A 83 -13.33 -61.50 -47.59
CA ILE A 83 -12.15 -60.70 -47.96
C ILE A 83 -12.53 -59.25 -48.32
N TYR A 84 -13.73 -59.02 -48.87
CA TYR A 84 -14.23 -57.68 -49.17
C TYR A 84 -14.57 -56.89 -47.91
N ASN A 85 -15.15 -57.53 -46.88
CA ASN A 85 -15.37 -56.89 -45.58
C ASN A 85 -14.05 -56.57 -44.89
N GLN A 86 -13.05 -57.43 -45.01
CA GLN A 86 -11.71 -57.16 -44.49
C GLN A 86 -11.09 -55.93 -45.16
N LEU A 87 -11.10 -55.85 -46.50
CA LEU A 87 -10.56 -54.70 -47.24
C LEU A 87 -11.30 -53.40 -46.89
N VAL A 88 -12.63 -53.43 -46.76
CA VAL A 88 -13.39 -52.25 -46.31
C VAL A 88 -12.98 -51.85 -44.87
N SER A 89 -12.79 -52.82 -43.97
CA SER A 89 -12.31 -52.55 -42.61
C SER A 89 -10.89 -51.98 -42.58
N GLU A 90 -9.98 -52.49 -43.40
CA GLU A 90 -8.60 -51.99 -43.51
C GLU A 90 -8.55 -50.57 -44.10
N CYS A 91 -9.42 -50.26 -45.07
CA CYS A 91 -9.60 -48.91 -45.57
C CYS A 91 -10.11 -47.95 -44.48
N LEU A 92 -11.10 -48.40 -43.69
CA LEU A 92 -11.58 -47.61 -42.55
C LEU A 92 -10.50 -47.43 -41.46
N ASP A 93 -9.65 -48.43 -41.21
CA ASP A 93 -8.48 -48.30 -40.32
C ASP A 93 -7.47 -47.28 -40.85
N ALA A 94 -7.27 -47.21 -42.16
CA ALA A 94 -6.43 -46.18 -42.76
C ALA A 94 -7.01 -44.77 -42.57
N ILE A 95 -8.34 -44.61 -42.63
CA ILE A 95 -9.02 -43.34 -42.37
C ILE A 95 -9.01 -42.98 -40.87
N ASP A 96 -9.12 -43.98 -40.00
CA ASP A 96 -8.99 -43.85 -38.54
C ASP A 96 -7.58 -43.41 -38.15
N LEU A 97 -6.56 -43.98 -38.79
CA LEU A 97 -5.18 -43.52 -38.65
C LEU A 97 -5.03 -42.06 -39.04
N ILE A 98 -5.64 -41.62 -40.16
CA ILE A 98 -5.62 -40.20 -40.55
C ILE A 98 -6.33 -39.33 -39.50
N TYR A 99 -7.45 -39.81 -38.98
CA TYR A 99 -8.23 -39.12 -37.95
C TYR A 99 -7.43 -38.90 -36.67
N ASN A 100 -6.65 -39.87 -36.19
CA ASN A 100 -5.83 -39.74 -34.98
C ASN A 100 -4.33 -39.50 -35.23
N LEU A 101 -3.92 -39.23 -36.47
CA LEU A 101 -2.50 -39.15 -36.87
C LEU A 101 -1.72 -38.11 -36.07
N ARG A 102 -2.35 -37.00 -35.68
CA ARG A 102 -1.70 -35.95 -34.89
C ARG A 102 -1.26 -36.44 -33.52
N GLU A 103 -2.04 -37.31 -32.87
CA GLU A 103 -1.65 -37.89 -31.57
C GLU A 103 -0.43 -38.80 -31.73
N HIS A 104 -0.40 -39.61 -32.80
CA HIS A 104 0.75 -40.46 -33.13
C HIS A 104 2.00 -39.67 -33.49
N LEU A 105 1.88 -38.61 -34.29
CA LEU A 105 3.00 -37.71 -34.62
C LEU A 105 3.56 -37.00 -33.39
N GLN A 106 2.74 -36.70 -32.38
CA GLN A 106 3.19 -36.09 -31.13
C GLN A 106 3.86 -37.09 -30.19
N ALA A 107 3.41 -38.35 -30.19
CA ALA A 107 4.01 -39.43 -29.42
C ALA A 107 5.33 -39.93 -30.02
N ASP A 108 5.46 -39.83 -31.34
CA ASP A 108 6.61 -40.26 -32.14
C ASP A 108 7.77 -39.26 -32.05
N LYS A 109 8.62 -39.42 -31.03
CA LYS A 109 9.81 -38.58 -30.82
C LYS A 109 10.98 -38.89 -31.75
N GLU A 110 10.93 -40.04 -32.43
CA GLU A 110 12.01 -40.52 -33.29
C GLU A 110 11.75 -40.22 -34.77
N GLU A 111 10.67 -39.50 -35.08
CA GLU A 111 10.25 -39.09 -36.43
C GLU A 111 10.08 -40.29 -37.39
N HIS A 112 9.53 -41.40 -36.89
CA HIS A 112 9.23 -42.59 -37.67
C HIS A 112 8.25 -42.30 -38.82
N PHE A 113 7.25 -41.43 -38.60
CA PHE A 113 6.29 -41.02 -39.63
C PHE A 113 6.86 -39.99 -40.62
N ALA A 114 6.76 -40.28 -41.91
CA ALA A 114 7.14 -39.35 -42.99
C ALA A 114 6.15 -39.36 -44.15
N ILE A 115 6.15 -38.30 -44.97
CA ILE A 115 5.25 -38.19 -46.12
C ILE A 115 5.99 -38.03 -47.46
N ILE A 116 5.70 -38.96 -48.37
CA ILE A 116 6.19 -38.93 -49.74
C ILE A 116 5.11 -38.37 -50.65
N GLU A 117 5.42 -37.26 -51.34
CA GLU A 117 4.57 -36.69 -52.39
C GLU A 117 5.03 -37.21 -53.76
N TRP A 118 4.10 -37.82 -54.49
CA TRP A 118 4.30 -38.34 -55.83
C TRP A 118 3.53 -37.49 -56.85
N ASN A 119 4.22 -36.51 -57.44
CA ASN A 119 3.71 -35.73 -58.57
C ASN A 119 3.74 -36.55 -59.86
N ILE A 120 2.58 -37.03 -60.28
CA ILE A 120 2.47 -37.98 -61.40
C ILE A 120 2.98 -37.38 -62.72
N ASP A 121 2.67 -36.12 -63.00
CA ASP A 121 3.01 -35.49 -64.29
C ASP A 121 4.52 -35.23 -64.43
N GLU A 122 5.15 -34.71 -63.37
CA GLU A 122 6.60 -34.53 -63.34
C GLU A 122 7.33 -35.87 -63.51
N ARG A 123 6.80 -36.92 -62.90
CA ARG A 123 7.39 -38.27 -62.93
C ARG A 123 7.19 -38.93 -64.28
N ILE A 124 6.02 -38.81 -64.91
CA ILE A 124 5.80 -39.25 -66.30
C ILE A 124 6.78 -38.53 -67.23
N LYS A 125 6.93 -37.20 -67.09
CA LYS A 125 7.88 -36.42 -67.90
C LYS A 125 9.31 -36.93 -67.72
N SER A 126 9.74 -37.12 -66.47
CA SER A 126 11.06 -37.65 -66.13
C SER A 126 11.31 -39.05 -66.68
N LEU A 127 10.33 -39.95 -66.59
CA LEU A 127 10.40 -41.32 -67.11
C LEU A 127 10.47 -41.35 -68.64
N ARG A 128 9.71 -40.49 -69.32
CA ARG A 128 9.70 -40.39 -70.79
C ARG A 128 10.96 -39.74 -71.35
N SER A 129 11.61 -38.85 -70.61
CA SER A 129 12.88 -38.25 -70.99
C SER A 129 14.09 -39.10 -70.64
N SER A 130 13.90 -40.27 -70.01
CA SER A 130 15.00 -41.15 -69.63
C SER A 130 15.59 -41.87 -70.85
N GLU A 131 16.91 -42.06 -70.89
CA GLU A 131 17.59 -42.84 -71.94
C GLU A 131 17.28 -44.34 -71.89
N ASN A 132 16.58 -44.82 -70.85
CA ASN A 132 16.21 -46.22 -70.69
C ASN A 132 14.82 -46.51 -71.30
N ASP A 133 14.76 -47.39 -72.29
CA ASP A 133 13.51 -47.80 -72.97
C ASP A 133 12.46 -48.35 -72.00
N GLY A 134 12.88 -49.05 -70.93
CA GLY A 134 12.01 -49.55 -69.87
C GLY A 134 11.38 -48.44 -69.04
N HIS A 135 12.13 -47.37 -68.73
CA HIS A 135 11.58 -46.18 -68.06
C HIS A 135 10.58 -45.46 -68.97
N GLN A 136 10.88 -45.32 -70.26
CA GLN A 136 9.96 -44.71 -71.21
C GLN A 136 8.66 -45.52 -71.35
N LEU A 137 8.76 -46.85 -71.38
CA LEU A 137 7.60 -47.75 -71.41
C LEU A 137 6.78 -47.66 -70.12
N LEU A 138 7.44 -47.61 -68.95
CA LEU A 138 6.77 -47.40 -67.68
C LEU A 138 6.05 -46.04 -67.64
N GLY A 139 6.71 -44.97 -68.12
CA GLY A 139 6.11 -43.64 -68.24
C GLY A 139 4.87 -43.63 -69.14
N LYS A 140 4.93 -44.28 -70.31
CA LYS A 140 3.75 -44.47 -71.20
C LYS A 140 2.64 -45.28 -70.54
N THR A 141 3.00 -46.27 -69.73
CA THR A 141 2.03 -47.13 -69.03
C THR A 141 1.32 -46.34 -67.93
N ILE A 142 2.06 -45.58 -67.11
CA ILE A 142 1.47 -44.72 -66.08
C ILE A 142 0.57 -43.66 -66.73
N GLU A 143 1.02 -43.02 -67.83
CA GLU A 143 0.23 -42.07 -68.62
C GLU A 143 -1.09 -42.68 -69.12
N LEU A 144 -1.11 -43.96 -69.50
CA LEU A 144 -2.35 -44.67 -69.86
C LEU A 144 -3.31 -44.79 -68.67
N PHE A 145 -2.79 -45.11 -67.48
CA PHE A 145 -3.58 -45.23 -66.25
C PHE A 145 -3.95 -43.87 -65.63
N THR A 146 -3.41 -42.76 -66.09
CA THR A 146 -3.67 -41.42 -65.53
C THR A 146 -4.15 -40.40 -66.57
N GLY A 147 -4.39 -40.84 -67.82
CA GLY A 147 -4.87 -40.00 -68.92
C GLY A 147 -6.40 -39.88 -69.00
N ASP A 148 -6.89 -39.16 -70.01
CA ASP A 148 -8.29 -38.69 -70.15
C ASP A 148 -9.37 -39.78 -70.23
N LEU A 149 -9.00 -41.05 -70.38
CA LEU A 149 -9.93 -42.19 -70.38
C LEU A 149 -9.89 -43.00 -69.07
N SER A 150 -9.02 -42.61 -68.13
CA SER A 150 -8.82 -43.32 -66.88
C SER A 150 -9.87 -42.97 -65.81
N PRO A 151 -10.35 -43.97 -65.04
CA PRO A 151 -11.16 -43.71 -63.84
C PRO A 151 -10.39 -42.94 -62.74
N PHE A 152 -9.06 -42.87 -62.84
CA PHE A 152 -8.20 -42.17 -61.87
C PHE A 152 -7.96 -40.68 -62.18
N ALA A 153 -8.53 -40.14 -63.28
CA ALA A 153 -8.14 -38.83 -63.84
C ALA A 153 -9.29 -37.84 -64.13
N LYS A 154 -10.56 -38.18 -63.86
CA LYS A 154 -11.73 -37.36 -64.26
C LYS A 154 -12.42 -36.66 -63.09
N ASN A 155 -12.78 -35.39 -63.27
CA ASN A 155 -13.86 -34.74 -62.53
C ASN A 155 -15.20 -34.87 -63.29
N MET A 156 -16.32 -34.43 -62.70
CA MET A 156 -17.65 -34.45 -63.33
C MET A 156 -17.79 -33.59 -64.62
N GLN A 157 -16.76 -32.84 -65.01
CA GLN A 157 -16.75 -31.91 -66.16
C GLN A 157 -15.72 -32.27 -67.25
N GLY A 158 -14.96 -33.37 -67.09
CA GLY A 158 -14.01 -33.84 -68.11
C GLY A 158 -12.68 -33.09 -68.19
N GLU A 159 -12.30 -32.33 -67.15
CA GLU A 159 -10.97 -31.70 -67.08
C GLU A 159 -9.93 -32.65 -66.46
N ARG A 160 -8.74 -32.73 -67.08
CA ARG A 160 -7.59 -33.51 -66.58
C ARG A 160 -7.01 -32.83 -65.33
N LYS A 161 -7.07 -33.50 -64.17
CA LYS A 161 -6.32 -33.11 -62.97
C LYS A 161 -5.00 -33.88 -62.90
N THR A 162 -3.97 -33.23 -62.38
CA THR A 162 -2.73 -33.89 -61.92
C THR A 162 -2.95 -34.45 -60.52
N PRO A 163 -3.04 -35.78 -60.32
CA PRO A 163 -3.19 -36.33 -58.97
C PRO A 163 -1.80 -36.37 -58.34
N ASN A 164 -1.50 -35.47 -57.42
CA ASN A 164 -0.41 -35.74 -56.47
C ASN A 164 -0.91 -36.85 -55.54
N MET A 165 -0.19 -37.98 -55.50
CA MET A 165 -0.46 -39.03 -54.53
C MET A 165 0.45 -38.83 -53.32
N TYR A 166 -0.10 -38.92 -52.13
CA TYR A 166 0.65 -38.85 -50.89
C TYR A 166 0.70 -40.23 -50.25
N ILE A 167 1.89 -40.63 -49.83
CA ILE A 167 2.17 -41.92 -49.20
C ILE A 167 2.74 -41.64 -47.82
N LEU A 168 2.01 -42.07 -46.79
CA LEU A 168 2.45 -42.08 -45.41
C LEU A 168 3.34 -43.31 -45.18
N THR A 169 4.57 -43.06 -44.72
CA THR A 169 5.52 -44.11 -44.35
C THR A 169 5.76 -44.11 -42.86
N TYR A 170 6.11 -45.28 -42.32
CA TYR A 170 6.66 -45.45 -40.97
C TYR A 170 7.99 -46.19 -41.10
N ASP A 171 9.08 -45.64 -40.57
CA ASP A 171 10.44 -46.15 -40.76
C ASP A 171 10.72 -46.49 -42.23
N THR A 172 10.39 -45.55 -43.13
CA THR A 172 10.50 -45.67 -44.60
C THR A 172 9.55 -46.67 -45.28
N THR A 173 8.78 -47.46 -44.51
CA THR A 173 7.83 -48.45 -45.04
C THR A 173 6.48 -47.80 -45.34
N PRO A 174 5.95 -47.85 -46.58
CA PRO A 174 4.62 -47.35 -46.91
C PRO A 174 3.52 -48.07 -46.13
N ILE A 175 2.66 -47.29 -45.45
CA ILE A 175 1.49 -47.82 -44.73
C ILE A 175 0.21 -47.42 -45.47
N VAL A 176 -0.08 -46.12 -45.53
CA VAL A 176 -1.33 -45.57 -46.08
C VAL A 176 -1.01 -44.65 -47.24
N ALA A 177 -1.82 -44.70 -48.29
CA ALA A 177 -1.73 -43.74 -49.38
C ALA A 177 -3.11 -43.16 -49.73
N THR A 178 -3.09 -41.95 -50.27
CA THR A 178 -4.28 -41.27 -50.79
C THR A 178 -4.89 -42.01 -51.98
N SER A 179 -6.22 -42.19 -52.02
CA SER A 179 -6.96 -42.81 -53.13
C SER A 179 -8.08 -41.90 -53.64
N PRO A 180 -8.19 -41.63 -54.96
CA PRO A 180 -9.33 -40.91 -55.52
C PRO A 180 -10.62 -41.75 -55.54
N LEU A 181 -10.55 -43.08 -55.39
CA LEU A 181 -11.70 -43.97 -55.40
C LEU A 181 -12.27 -44.23 -53.98
N THR A 182 -11.43 -44.14 -52.95
CA THR A 182 -11.79 -44.55 -51.57
C THR A 182 -11.27 -43.60 -50.47
N PHE A 183 -10.79 -42.41 -50.83
CA PHE A 183 -10.09 -41.43 -49.98
C PHE A 183 -8.69 -41.87 -49.51
N ALA A 184 -8.57 -43.08 -48.97
CA ALA A 184 -7.32 -43.70 -48.58
C ALA A 184 -7.34 -45.22 -48.83
N PHE A 185 -6.17 -45.84 -48.88
CA PHE A 185 -6.02 -47.29 -48.95
C PHE A 185 -4.73 -47.76 -48.27
N LEU A 186 -4.72 -49.02 -47.83
CA LEU A 186 -3.57 -49.67 -47.20
C LEU A 186 -2.60 -50.23 -48.25
N ALA A 187 -1.30 -50.10 -47.99
CA ALA A 187 -0.24 -50.65 -48.83
C ALA A 187 -0.23 -52.20 -48.79
N PRO A 188 0.23 -52.90 -49.85
CA PRO A 188 0.11 -54.36 -49.96
C PRO A 188 1.00 -55.19 -49.00
N LYS A 189 1.98 -54.58 -48.34
CA LYS A 189 2.99 -55.25 -47.49
C LYS A 189 3.26 -54.45 -46.20
N VAL A 190 2.20 -54.03 -45.51
CA VAL A 190 2.39 -53.44 -44.18
C VAL A 190 2.78 -54.54 -43.21
N ASP A 191 3.98 -54.43 -42.65
CA ASP A 191 4.41 -55.30 -41.56
C ASP A 191 3.65 -54.90 -40.29
N LYS A 192 2.71 -55.76 -39.88
CA LYS A 192 1.85 -55.49 -38.72
C LYS A 192 2.63 -55.47 -37.40
N GLU A 193 3.82 -56.09 -37.34
CA GLU A 193 4.69 -56.02 -36.17
C GLU A 193 5.39 -54.65 -36.07
N LEU A 194 5.84 -54.11 -37.21
CA LEU A 194 6.47 -52.78 -37.30
C LEU A 194 5.57 -51.67 -36.78
N ILE A 195 4.26 -51.77 -37.04
CA ILE A 195 3.27 -50.74 -36.68
C ILE A 195 2.46 -51.08 -35.43
N SER A 196 2.92 -52.05 -34.62
CA SER A 196 2.21 -52.50 -33.41
C SER A 196 1.99 -51.42 -32.35
N GLY A 197 2.78 -50.33 -32.39
CA GLY A 197 2.58 -49.13 -31.56
C GLY A 197 1.44 -48.21 -32.04
N VAL A 198 0.94 -48.40 -33.27
CA VAL A 198 -0.08 -47.55 -33.88
C VAL A 198 -1.48 -48.09 -33.58
N LYS A 199 -2.23 -47.37 -32.75
CA LYS A 199 -3.55 -47.75 -32.24
C LYS A 199 -4.65 -46.80 -32.72
N THR A 200 -5.89 -47.27 -32.74
CA THR A 200 -7.09 -46.42 -32.87
C THR A 200 -7.30 -45.56 -31.62
N ILE A 201 -8.18 -44.55 -31.69
CA ILE A 201 -8.50 -43.69 -30.55
C ILE A 201 -9.09 -44.44 -29.35
N ASP A 202 -9.78 -45.57 -29.58
CA ASP A 202 -10.30 -46.49 -28.54
C ASP A 202 -9.26 -47.52 -28.06
N GLY A 203 -8.01 -47.42 -28.51
CA GLY A 203 -6.89 -48.24 -28.03
C GLY A 203 -6.73 -49.62 -28.70
N ARG A 204 -7.51 -49.92 -29.75
CA ARG A 204 -7.37 -51.16 -30.54
C ARG A 204 -6.17 -51.07 -31.48
N ASP A 205 -5.46 -52.19 -31.68
CA ASP A 205 -4.40 -52.28 -32.67
C ASP A 205 -4.95 -52.13 -34.09
N MET A 206 -4.36 -51.22 -34.88
CA MET A 206 -4.79 -50.97 -36.25
C MET A 206 -4.66 -52.23 -37.13
N PHE A 207 -5.54 -52.39 -38.11
CA PHE A 207 -5.55 -53.48 -39.10
C PHE A 207 -5.71 -54.88 -38.48
N THR A 208 -6.29 -54.95 -37.27
CA THR A 208 -6.66 -56.18 -36.58
C THR A 208 -8.19 -56.30 -36.43
N GLY A 209 -8.74 -57.46 -36.80
CA GLY A 209 -10.18 -57.72 -36.79
C GLY A 209 -10.96 -56.99 -37.89
N ILE A 210 -12.14 -57.51 -38.24
CA ILE A 210 -13.05 -56.90 -39.22
C ILE A 210 -14.08 -56.05 -38.46
N ARG A 211 -14.11 -54.73 -38.71
CA ARG A 211 -15.07 -53.79 -38.11
C ARG A 211 -15.65 -52.84 -39.15
N ALA A 212 -16.97 -52.91 -39.34
CA ALA A 212 -17.72 -51.96 -40.16
C ALA A 212 -17.79 -50.57 -39.48
N LEU A 213 -18.21 -49.54 -40.23
CA LEU A 213 -18.20 -48.16 -39.71
C LEU A 213 -19.06 -47.98 -38.45
N HIS A 214 -20.30 -48.47 -38.44
CA HIS A 214 -21.21 -48.38 -37.28
C HIS A 214 -20.74 -49.14 -36.02
N GLN A 215 -19.66 -49.94 -36.11
CA GLN A 215 -19.09 -50.70 -34.98
C GLN A 215 -17.85 -50.03 -34.38
N ARG A 216 -17.49 -48.83 -34.85
CA ARG A 216 -16.32 -48.06 -34.40
C ARG A 216 -16.74 -46.99 -33.38
N SER A 217 -15.79 -46.25 -32.81
CA SER A 217 -16.10 -45.16 -31.87
C SER A 217 -17.05 -44.13 -32.49
N GLU A 218 -17.95 -43.56 -31.67
CA GLU A 218 -18.96 -42.60 -32.13
C GLU A 218 -18.28 -41.36 -32.73
N GLU A 219 -17.17 -40.92 -32.15
CA GLU A 219 -16.38 -39.78 -32.61
C GLU A 219 -15.80 -40.01 -34.01
N PHE A 220 -15.28 -41.22 -34.28
CA PHE A 220 -14.78 -41.58 -35.60
C PHE A 220 -15.91 -41.67 -36.63
N GLN A 221 -17.05 -42.25 -36.24
CA GLN A 221 -18.24 -42.30 -37.11
C GLN A 221 -18.70 -40.88 -37.50
N ILE A 222 -18.78 -39.95 -36.53
CA ILE A 222 -19.11 -38.54 -36.78
C ILE A 222 -18.12 -37.91 -37.75
N TYR A 223 -16.81 -38.11 -37.55
CA TYR A 223 -15.78 -37.59 -38.44
C TYR A 223 -15.97 -38.08 -39.89
N VAL A 224 -16.11 -39.39 -40.10
CA VAL A 224 -16.25 -39.98 -41.44
C VAL A 224 -17.55 -39.51 -42.12
N HIS A 225 -18.66 -39.47 -41.39
CA HIS A 225 -19.94 -38.97 -41.92
C HIS A 225 -19.87 -37.48 -42.29
N ARG A 226 -19.24 -36.63 -41.46
CA ARG A 226 -19.04 -35.19 -41.77
C ARG A 226 -18.10 -34.98 -42.95
N LEU A 227 -16.97 -35.70 -42.99
CA LEU A 227 -15.99 -35.63 -44.08
C LEU A 227 -16.68 -35.85 -45.42
N PHE A 228 -17.39 -36.98 -45.58
CA PHE A 228 -18.03 -37.28 -46.85
C PHE A 228 -19.28 -36.42 -47.13
N HIS A 229 -20.07 -36.05 -46.11
CA HIS A 229 -21.23 -35.18 -46.29
C HIS A 229 -20.88 -33.76 -46.74
N LEU A 230 -19.83 -33.17 -46.16
CA LEU A 230 -19.41 -31.78 -46.44
C LEU A 230 -18.59 -31.68 -47.73
N HIS A 231 -18.00 -32.78 -48.18
CA HIS A 231 -17.22 -32.86 -49.42
C HIS A 231 -17.94 -33.64 -50.53
N LYS A 232 -19.21 -33.28 -50.80
CA LYS A 232 -20.09 -33.96 -51.79
C LYS A 232 -19.45 -34.13 -53.18
N ASN A 233 -18.66 -33.15 -53.64
CA ASN A 233 -17.99 -33.23 -54.94
C ASN A 233 -16.96 -34.38 -55.01
N MET A 234 -16.26 -34.66 -53.91
CA MET A 234 -15.33 -35.78 -53.79
C MET A 234 -16.11 -37.09 -53.66
N LEU A 235 -17.14 -37.12 -52.80
CA LEU A 235 -17.96 -38.32 -52.59
C LEU A 235 -18.69 -38.76 -53.86
N ASN A 236 -19.17 -37.83 -54.68
CA ASN A 236 -19.83 -38.11 -55.96
C ASN A 236 -18.90 -38.76 -57.00
N GLN A 237 -17.58 -38.77 -56.79
CA GLN A 237 -16.63 -39.51 -57.63
C GLN A 237 -16.35 -40.92 -57.10
N MET A 238 -16.81 -41.23 -55.89
CA MET A 238 -16.59 -42.49 -55.18
C MET A 238 -17.91 -43.25 -55.03
N ASP A 239 -18.53 -43.66 -56.15
CA ASP A 239 -19.90 -44.20 -56.18
C ASP A 239 -20.15 -45.32 -55.16
N ASN A 240 -19.19 -46.26 -55.04
CA ASN A 240 -19.32 -47.37 -54.12
C ASN A 240 -19.17 -46.96 -52.65
N VAL A 241 -18.34 -45.96 -52.35
CA VAL A 241 -18.24 -45.38 -51.00
C VAL A 241 -19.48 -44.56 -50.68
N HIS A 242 -20.00 -43.80 -51.65
CA HIS A 242 -21.23 -43.03 -51.51
C HIS A 242 -22.40 -43.94 -51.13
N GLU A 243 -22.59 -45.05 -51.85
CA GLU A 243 -23.63 -46.02 -51.53
C GLU A 243 -23.39 -46.68 -50.16
N TYR A 244 -22.14 -47.00 -49.81
CA TYR A 244 -21.80 -47.53 -48.49
C TYR A 244 -22.19 -46.55 -47.36
N MET A 245 -21.82 -45.27 -47.49
CA MET A 245 -22.15 -44.22 -46.53
C MET A 245 -23.66 -43.97 -46.43
N ARG A 246 -24.38 -44.04 -47.55
CA ARG A 246 -25.85 -43.95 -47.59
C ARG A 246 -26.49 -45.09 -46.79
N ILE A 247 -26.03 -46.33 -46.97
CA ILE A 247 -26.51 -47.48 -46.20
C ILE A 247 -26.14 -47.36 -44.71
N GLN A 248 -24.92 -46.91 -44.38
CA GLN A 248 -24.52 -46.67 -42.98
C GLN A 248 -25.50 -45.71 -42.29
N ARG A 249 -25.80 -44.58 -42.93
CA ARG A 249 -26.79 -43.62 -42.45
C ARG A 249 -28.20 -44.23 -42.35
N ASP A 250 -28.74 -44.75 -43.46
CA ASP A 250 -30.15 -45.13 -43.56
C ASP A 250 -30.51 -46.35 -42.71
N LYS A 251 -29.59 -47.32 -42.61
CA LYS A 251 -29.84 -48.58 -41.91
C LYS A 251 -29.45 -48.50 -40.43
N TYR A 252 -28.33 -47.87 -40.10
CA TYR A 252 -27.75 -47.92 -38.75
C TYR A 252 -28.02 -46.64 -37.93
N HIS A 253 -28.31 -45.50 -38.56
CA HIS A 253 -28.57 -44.21 -37.91
C HIS A 253 -29.97 -43.65 -38.22
N SER A 254 -31.01 -44.49 -38.05
CA SER A 254 -32.38 -44.17 -38.46
C SER A 254 -33.27 -43.53 -37.38
N LYS A 255 -32.81 -43.50 -36.12
CA LYS A 255 -33.59 -43.01 -34.96
C LYS A 255 -33.63 -41.48 -34.90
N LYS A 256 -34.67 -40.92 -34.27
CA LYS A 256 -34.81 -39.47 -34.03
C LYS A 256 -33.90 -39.06 -32.87
N GLY A 257 -33.06 -38.03 -33.05
CA GLY A 257 -32.07 -37.58 -32.06
C GLY A 257 -30.72 -38.30 -32.14
N ASP A 258 -30.45 -38.99 -33.26
CA ASP A 258 -29.14 -39.57 -33.54
C ASP A 258 -28.22 -38.49 -34.15
N ILE A 259 -27.10 -38.20 -33.47
CA ILE A 259 -26.14 -37.15 -33.84
C ILE A 259 -25.66 -37.33 -35.29
N ILE A 260 -25.51 -38.57 -35.77
CA ILE A 260 -25.03 -38.84 -37.14
C ILE A 260 -26.10 -38.52 -38.18
N LYS A 261 -27.38 -38.69 -37.85
CA LYS A 261 -28.48 -38.28 -38.72
C LYS A 261 -28.58 -36.76 -38.82
N ASP A 262 -28.39 -36.06 -37.70
CA ASP A 262 -28.46 -34.60 -37.60
C ASP A 262 -27.41 -33.91 -38.48
N ILE A 263 -26.26 -34.55 -38.76
CA ILE A 263 -25.24 -34.06 -39.71
C ILE A 263 -25.86 -33.72 -41.08
N TYR A 264 -26.84 -34.51 -41.53
CA TYR A 264 -27.44 -34.40 -42.86
C TYR A 264 -28.65 -33.44 -42.91
N GLU A 265 -29.17 -33.01 -41.76
CA GLU A 265 -30.42 -32.24 -41.60
C GLU A 265 -30.16 -30.73 -41.26
N GLU A 266 -29.02 -30.17 -41.71
CA GLU A 266 -28.57 -28.75 -41.63
C GLU A 266 -27.68 -28.31 -40.44
N THR A 267 -27.30 -29.20 -39.51
CA THR A 267 -26.50 -28.78 -38.33
C THR A 267 -24.99 -28.64 -38.57
N SER A 268 -24.42 -29.30 -39.59
CA SER A 268 -22.95 -29.31 -39.81
C SER A 268 -22.52 -28.37 -40.94
N THR A 269 -21.51 -27.53 -40.69
CA THR A 269 -20.93 -26.62 -41.69
C THR A 269 -19.46 -26.94 -41.94
N LEU A 270 -18.95 -26.53 -43.11
CA LEU A 270 -17.51 -26.66 -43.44
C LEU A 270 -16.64 -25.86 -42.46
N GLY A 271 -17.13 -24.72 -41.96
CA GLY A 271 -16.45 -23.92 -40.94
C GLY A 271 -16.31 -24.67 -39.61
N ALA A 272 -17.39 -25.28 -39.12
CA ALA A 272 -17.34 -26.10 -37.90
C ALA A 272 -16.43 -27.32 -38.08
N PHE A 273 -16.47 -27.98 -39.24
CA PHE A 273 -15.58 -29.12 -39.52
C PHE A 273 -14.10 -28.71 -39.54
N ASN A 274 -13.77 -27.55 -40.11
CA ASN A 274 -12.40 -27.04 -40.09
C ASN A 274 -11.95 -26.57 -38.69
N ALA A 275 -12.88 -26.20 -37.79
CA ALA A 275 -12.57 -25.88 -36.40
C ALA A 275 -12.32 -27.16 -35.56
N ASP A 276 -13.09 -28.22 -35.83
CA ASP A 276 -13.01 -29.49 -35.10
C ASP A 276 -11.86 -30.39 -35.59
N TYR A 277 -11.43 -30.26 -36.86
CA TYR A 277 -10.41 -31.11 -37.47
C TYR A 277 -9.36 -30.28 -38.23
N ASN A 278 -8.11 -30.40 -37.79
CA ASN A 278 -6.97 -29.68 -38.35
C ASN A 278 -6.34 -30.42 -39.51
N ASP A 279 -5.82 -29.68 -40.49
CA ASP A 279 -5.05 -30.25 -41.60
C ASP A 279 -3.82 -30.98 -41.07
N VAL A 280 -3.57 -32.18 -41.60
CA VAL A 280 -2.35 -32.94 -41.32
C VAL A 280 -1.20 -32.30 -42.10
N ILE A 281 -0.14 -31.94 -41.39
CA ILE A 281 1.10 -31.41 -41.97
C ILE A 281 2.26 -32.29 -41.50
N ILE A 282 2.95 -32.91 -42.44
CA ILE A 282 4.15 -33.73 -42.22
C ILE A 282 5.19 -33.28 -43.24
N ASP A 283 6.43 -33.03 -42.82
CA ASP A 283 7.52 -32.56 -43.70
C ASP A 283 7.16 -31.30 -44.54
N GLY A 284 6.34 -30.40 -43.97
CA GLY A 284 5.86 -29.19 -44.66
C GLY A 284 4.85 -29.45 -45.80
N LYS A 285 4.37 -30.69 -45.97
CA LYS A 285 3.39 -31.08 -46.97
C LYS A 285 2.04 -31.36 -46.33
N THR A 286 0.97 -31.09 -47.07
CA THR A 286 -0.41 -31.34 -46.65
C THR A 286 -1.05 -32.38 -47.57
N PRO A 287 -1.08 -33.66 -47.17
CA PRO A 287 -1.71 -34.72 -47.95
C PRO A 287 -3.15 -34.38 -48.29
N ARG A 288 -3.56 -34.55 -49.54
CA ARG A 288 -4.89 -34.17 -49.99
C ARG A 288 -5.40 -35.04 -51.13
N ILE A 289 -6.72 -35.17 -51.19
CA ILE A 289 -7.48 -35.64 -52.35
C ILE A 289 -8.20 -34.44 -52.93
N GLU A 290 -7.88 -34.08 -54.17
CA GLU A 290 -8.37 -32.85 -54.80
C GLU A 290 -8.07 -31.57 -53.97
N LYS A 291 -9.12 -30.93 -53.42
CA LYS A 291 -9.03 -29.76 -52.53
C LYS A 291 -9.27 -30.12 -51.06
N VAL A 292 -9.39 -31.42 -50.75
CA VAL A 292 -9.71 -31.92 -49.40
C VAL A 292 -8.44 -32.46 -48.76
N ALA A 293 -7.91 -31.75 -47.77
CA ALA A 293 -6.77 -32.21 -47.00
C ALA A 293 -7.15 -33.40 -46.10
N TRP A 294 -6.18 -34.27 -45.82
CA TRP A 294 -6.26 -35.16 -44.67
C TRP A 294 -6.37 -34.32 -43.41
N LYS A 295 -7.33 -34.65 -42.55
CA LYS A 295 -7.62 -33.94 -41.32
C LYS A 295 -7.62 -34.88 -40.14
N SER A 296 -7.02 -34.44 -39.05
CA SER A 296 -6.95 -35.16 -37.79
C SER A 296 -7.75 -34.41 -36.72
N CYS A 297 -8.28 -35.12 -35.72
CA CYS A 297 -8.99 -34.51 -34.60
C CYS A 297 -8.17 -33.42 -33.95
N ALA A 298 -8.75 -32.21 -33.89
CA ALA A 298 -8.37 -31.29 -32.84
C ALA A 298 -8.96 -31.88 -31.55
N PRO A 299 -8.18 -32.03 -30.48
CA PRO A 299 -8.76 -32.39 -29.18
C PRO A 299 -9.79 -31.32 -28.75
N ILE A 300 -11.07 -31.60 -28.99
CA ILE A 300 -12.17 -30.72 -28.62
C ILE A 300 -12.33 -30.75 -27.10
N ILE A 301 -11.78 -29.76 -26.38
CA ILE A 301 -12.33 -29.37 -25.08
C ILE A 301 -13.38 -28.31 -25.37
N THR A 302 -14.63 -28.75 -25.47
CA THR A 302 -15.78 -27.84 -25.41
C THR A 302 -15.96 -27.38 -23.97
N ASP A 303 -15.99 -26.07 -23.77
CA ASP A 303 -16.45 -25.38 -22.55
C ASP A 303 -15.59 -25.44 -21.27
N GLY A 304 -14.26 -25.52 -21.35
CA GLY A 304 -13.38 -25.29 -20.19
C GLY A 304 -13.55 -26.26 -19.01
N ASN A 305 -14.38 -27.30 -19.15
CA ASN A 305 -14.65 -28.33 -18.15
C ASN A 305 -13.82 -29.58 -18.42
N LEU A 306 -12.49 -29.44 -18.39
CA LEU A 306 -11.63 -30.61 -18.35
C LEU A 306 -11.99 -31.44 -17.11
N LYS A 307 -12.51 -32.65 -17.30
CA LYS A 307 -12.72 -33.60 -16.20
C LYS A 307 -11.36 -34.18 -15.78
N SER A 308 -10.75 -33.56 -14.77
CA SER A 308 -9.50 -34.01 -14.17
C SER A 308 -9.52 -33.82 -12.66
N SER A 309 -8.98 -34.80 -11.93
CA SER A 309 -8.75 -34.72 -10.48
C SER A 309 -7.59 -33.78 -10.14
N TYR A 310 -6.72 -33.49 -11.11
CA TYR A 310 -5.52 -32.66 -10.96
C TYR A 310 -5.78 -31.16 -11.17
N LEU A 311 -7.03 -30.76 -11.44
CA LEU A 311 -7.40 -29.35 -11.52
C LEU A 311 -7.05 -28.65 -10.20
N ILE A 312 -6.42 -27.47 -10.28
CA ILE A 312 -6.19 -26.65 -9.09
C ILE A 312 -7.52 -26.29 -8.44
N LYS A 313 -7.53 -26.26 -7.11
CA LYS A 313 -8.69 -25.82 -6.31
C LYS A 313 -8.34 -24.50 -5.62
N PRO A 314 -8.67 -23.34 -6.22
CA PRO A 314 -8.35 -22.03 -5.65
C PRO A 314 -8.98 -21.81 -4.28
N SER A 315 -8.46 -20.83 -3.54
CA SER A 315 -9.15 -20.34 -2.35
C SER A 315 -10.52 -19.76 -2.71
N LYS A 316 -11.47 -19.80 -1.78
CA LYS A 316 -12.85 -19.35 -2.01
C LYS A 316 -12.93 -17.90 -2.53
N SER A 317 -12.01 -17.05 -2.09
CA SER A 317 -11.87 -15.66 -2.52
C SER A 317 -11.41 -15.50 -3.97
N LYS A 318 -10.77 -16.53 -4.55
CA LYS A 318 -10.10 -16.52 -5.87
C LYS A 318 -10.80 -17.38 -6.93
N GLU A 319 -11.84 -18.15 -6.58
CA GLU A 319 -12.53 -19.09 -7.50
C GLU A 319 -12.95 -18.48 -8.84
N LYS A 320 -13.28 -17.19 -8.87
CA LYS A 320 -13.73 -16.49 -10.09
C LYS A 320 -12.59 -15.89 -10.93
N THR A 321 -11.44 -15.60 -10.32
CA THR A 321 -10.34 -14.86 -10.96
C THR A 321 -9.14 -15.75 -11.31
N ALA A 322 -9.03 -16.91 -10.68
CA ALA A 322 -7.92 -17.84 -10.76
C ALA A 322 -7.79 -18.63 -12.09
N LEU A 323 -7.97 -17.97 -13.24
CA LEU A 323 -7.96 -18.61 -14.56
C LEU A 323 -6.70 -18.25 -15.37
N LEU A 324 -6.16 -19.24 -16.10
CA LEU A 324 -5.06 -19.09 -17.05
C LEU A 324 -5.55 -19.25 -18.49
N GLU A 325 -4.84 -18.64 -19.43
CA GLU A 325 -5.22 -18.64 -20.85
C GLU A 325 -4.67 -19.88 -21.58
N THR A 326 -5.48 -20.45 -22.47
CA THR A 326 -5.15 -21.58 -23.36
C THR A 326 -4.68 -21.08 -24.73
N GLN A 327 -4.16 -21.97 -25.60
CA GLN A 327 -3.84 -21.62 -27.01
C GLN A 327 -5.02 -21.04 -27.78
N GLY A 328 -6.26 -21.42 -27.42
CA GLY A 328 -7.48 -20.94 -28.04
C GLY A 328 -8.03 -19.63 -27.44
N GLY A 329 -7.28 -18.95 -26.56
CA GLY A 329 -7.71 -17.72 -25.88
C GLY A 329 -8.77 -17.93 -24.78
N GLN A 330 -9.12 -19.19 -24.48
CA GLN A 330 -10.07 -19.51 -23.41
C GLN A 330 -9.37 -19.45 -22.05
N LYS A 331 -10.08 -18.93 -21.03
CA LYS A 331 -9.62 -18.87 -19.65
C LYS A 331 -10.12 -20.07 -18.85
N VAL A 332 -9.21 -20.88 -18.33
CA VAL A 332 -9.49 -22.16 -17.64
C VAL A 332 -8.68 -22.31 -16.36
N LEU A 333 -9.10 -23.21 -15.46
CA LEU A 333 -8.30 -23.61 -14.31
C LEU A 333 -7.14 -24.53 -14.77
N PRO A 334 -5.88 -24.26 -14.38
CA PRO A 334 -4.78 -25.12 -14.75
C PRO A 334 -4.79 -26.45 -13.98
N LEU A 335 -4.09 -27.45 -14.53
CA LEU A 335 -3.73 -28.65 -13.77
C LEU A 335 -2.53 -28.36 -12.86
N VAL A 336 -2.40 -29.10 -11.77
CA VAL A 336 -1.19 -29.13 -10.94
C VAL A 336 -0.57 -30.51 -11.12
N LEU A 337 0.66 -30.57 -11.62
CA LEU A 337 1.32 -31.85 -11.94
C LEU A 337 2.67 -31.97 -11.24
N GLN A 338 3.02 -33.19 -10.84
CA GLN A 338 4.26 -33.50 -10.14
C GLN A 338 4.76 -34.88 -10.57
N GLU A 339 6.04 -34.99 -10.94
CA GLU A 339 6.67 -36.27 -11.27
C GLU A 339 6.61 -37.23 -10.07
N GLY A 340 6.29 -38.50 -10.33
CA GLY A 340 6.29 -39.57 -9.32
C GLY A 340 5.09 -39.58 -8.37
N TYR A 341 4.14 -38.64 -8.47
CA TYR A 341 2.88 -38.71 -7.73
C TYR A 341 1.91 -39.67 -8.43
N GLU A 342 1.28 -40.58 -7.70
CA GLU A 342 0.27 -41.51 -8.25
C GLU A 342 -0.87 -41.68 -7.26
N ASN A 343 -2.10 -41.50 -7.77
CA ASN A 343 -3.31 -41.90 -7.07
C ASN A 343 -4.20 -42.65 -8.07
N PRO A 344 -4.39 -43.97 -7.91
CA PRO A 344 -5.18 -44.78 -8.84
C PRO A 344 -6.63 -44.31 -9.01
N ALA A 345 -7.18 -43.58 -8.04
CA ALA A 345 -8.53 -43.03 -8.12
C ALA A 345 -8.61 -41.72 -8.93
N PHE A 346 -7.47 -41.08 -9.24
CA PHE A 346 -7.44 -39.79 -9.91
C PHE A 346 -7.43 -39.95 -11.43
N LYS A 347 -8.21 -39.11 -12.09
CA LYS A 347 -8.25 -39.03 -13.56
C LYS A 347 -7.42 -37.85 -14.04
N TYR A 348 -6.47 -38.12 -14.95
CA TYR A 348 -5.55 -37.12 -15.47
C TYR A 348 -6.18 -36.31 -16.60
N PHE A 349 -6.55 -36.95 -17.70
CA PHE A 349 -7.09 -36.30 -18.89
C PHE A 349 -8.06 -37.25 -19.61
N ARG A 350 -9.34 -36.87 -19.73
CA ARG A 350 -10.40 -37.66 -20.40
C ARG A 350 -10.41 -39.15 -19.97
N ASP A 351 -10.57 -39.38 -18.66
CA ASP A 351 -10.59 -40.72 -18.03
C ASP A 351 -9.27 -41.54 -18.12
N LYS A 352 -8.24 -41.02 -18.80
CA LYS A 352 -6.87 -41.55 -18.75
C LYS A 352 -6.31 -41.45 -17.34
N GLU A 353 -5.67 -42.51 -16.88
CA GLU A 353 -4.98 -42.56 -15.60
C GLU A 353 -3.59 -41.92 -15.69
N TRP A 354 -3.12 -41.38 -14.56
CA TRP A 354 -1.78 -40.83 -14.45
C TRP A 354 -0.78 -41.96 -14.16
N SER A 355 0.34 -42.00 -14.89
CA SER A 355 1.42 -42.95 -14.61
C SER A 355 2.46 -42.32 -13.69
N ASN A 356 2.92 -43.04 -12.66
CA ASN A 356 4.04 -42.59 -11.83
C ASN A 356 5.35 -42.40 -12.61
N LYS A 357 5.44 -42.94 -13.83
CA LYS A 357 6.60 -42.77 -14.74
C LYS A 357 6.49 -41.52 -15.61
N THR A 358 5.36 -40.81 -15.58
CA THR A 358 5.15 -39.61 -16.38
C THR A 358 6.16 -38.53 -15.99
N LYS A 359 6.98 -38.16 -16.96
CA LYS A 359 8.03 -37.15 -16.79
C LYS A 359 7.40 -35.75 -16.78
N VAL A 360 7.42 -35.11 -15.62
CA VAL A 360 7.01 -33.73 -15.44
C VAL A 360 8.25 -32.91 -15.12
N PRO A 361 8.59 -31.89 -15.92
CA PRO A 361 9.72 -31.02 -15.62
C PRO A 361 9.53 -30.34 -14.26
N PHE A 362 10.60 -30.24 -13.47
CA PHE A 362 10.59 -29.48 -12.22
C PHE A 362 10.35 -27.99 -12.46
N SER A 363 10.87 -27.49 -13.59
CA SER A 363 10.79 -26.11 -14.05
C SER A 363 10.39 -26.02 -15.51
N LEU A 364 9.60 -24.99 -15.84
CA LEU A 364 9.16 -24.67 -17.19
C LEU A 364 9.36 -23.17 -17.45
N PRO A 365 9.52 -22.75 -18.72
CA PRO A 365 9.48 -21.34 -19.08
C PRO A 365 8.22 -20.66 -18.54
N LYS A 366 8.39 -19.48 -17.92
CA LYS A 366 7.31 -18.71 -17.28
C LYS A 366 6.45 -17.92 -18.27
N GLU A 367 6.90 -17.82 -19.52
CA GLU A 367 6.28 -17.00 -20.55
C GLU A 367 5.52 -17.92 -21.51
N ASN A 368 4.19 -17.73 -21.55
CA ASN A 368 3.17 -18.43 -22.36
C ASN A 368 2.60 -19.72 -21.77
N TRP A 369 1.60 -19.56 -20.90
CA TRP A 369 0.71 -20.65 -20.45
C TRP A 369 0.02 -21.39 -21.60
N SER A 370 -0.26 -20.67 -22.70
CA SER A 370 -0.77 -21.23 -23.94
C SER A 370 0.18 -22.27 -24.53
N ASP A 371 1.49 -22.11 -24.40
CA ASP A 371 2.44 -22.91 -25.17
C ASP A 371 2.80 -24.23 -24.47
N ARG A 372 2.21 -24.47 -23.29
CA ARG A 372 2.45 -25.68 -22.49
C ARG A 372 1.60 -26.85 -22.98
N ASN A 373 2.26 -27.99 -23.21
CA ASN A 373 1.62 -29.25 -23.59
C ASN A 373 1.59 -30.22 -22.40
N LEU A 374 0.45 -30.84 -22.18
CA LEU A 374 0.25 -31.85 -21.15
C LEU A 374 1.21 -33.05 -21.36
N PRO A 375 2.00 -33.44 -20.34
CA PRO A 375 2.88 -34.61 -20.41
C PRO A 375 2.14 -35.87 -20.88
N GLU A 376 2.78 -36.65 -21.77
CA GLU A 376 2.24 -37.90 -22.39
C GLU A 376 0.94 -37.78 -23.19
N VAL A 377 0.35 -36.59 -23.29
CA VAL A 377 -0.89 -36.33 -24.03
C VAL A 377 -0.62 -35.40 -25.21
N GLY A 378 0.36 -34.49 -25.10
CA GLY A 378 0.72 -33.57 -26.19
C GLY A 378 -0.32 -32.47 -26.44
N PHE A 379 -1.36 -32.40 -25.60
CA PHE A 379 -2.43 -31.42 -25.71
C PHE A 379 -2.07 -30.09 -25.05
N GLY A 380 -2.31 -28.98 -25.76
CA GLY A 380 -2.09 -27.63 -25.23
C GLY A 380 -3.09 -27.27 -24.13
N TYR A 381 -2.68 -27.34 -22.87
CA TYR A 381 -3.48 -26.96 -21.71
C TYR A 381 -2.57 -26.47 -20.58
N PRO A 382 -2.94 -25.38 -19.88
CA PRO A 382 -2.09 -24.83 -18.84
C PRO A 382 -1.97 -25.79 -17.64
N TYR A 383 -0.74 -26.03 -17.20
CA TYR A 383 -0.46 -26.77 -15.98
C TYR A 383 0.68 -26.12 -15.21
N LEU A 384 0.67 -26.31 -13.89
CA LEU A 384 1.63 -25.76 -12.94
C LEU A 384 2.58 -26.84 -12.44
N VAL A 385 3.85 -26.45 -12.29
CA VAL A 385 4.92 -27.24 -11.68
C VAL A 385 5.52 -26.51 -10.47
N THR A 386 6.45 -27.14 -9.76
CA THR A 386 7.04 -26.63 -8.51
C THR A 386 7.51 -25.16 -8.61
N THR A 387 8.29 -24.80 -9.64
CA THR A 387 8.87 -23.45 -9.78
C THR A 387 7.88 -22.37 -10.21
N ASP A 388 6.65 -22.75 -10.59
CA ASP A 388 5.60 -21.77 -10.91
C ASP A 388 5.04 -21.15 -9.63
N LEU A 389 5.01 -21.89 -8.52
CA LEU A 389 4.43 -21.44 -7.24
C LEU A 389 5.48 -21.19 -6.14
N LEU A 390 6.58 -21.94 -6.11
CA LEU A 390 7.68 -21.74 -5.17
C LEU A 390 8.78 -20.88 -5.79
N ALA A 391 9.21 -19.86 -5.04
CA ALA A 391 10.25 -18.93 -5.45
C ALA A 391 11.59 -19.66 -5.66
N GLU A 392 12.42 -19.06 -6.50
CA GLU A 392 13.77 -19.58 -6.78
C GLU A 392 14.71 -19.45 -5.59
N ASP A 393 14.61 -18.34 -4.88
CA ASP A 393 15.47 -17.99 -3.77
C ASP A 393 14.67 -17.93 -2.47
N LEU A 394 15.36 -18.20 -1.35
CA LEU A 394 14.82 -18.13 -0.01
C LEU A 394 15.59 -17.06 0.77
N ILE A 395 14.92 -15.97 1.14
CA ILE A 395 15.56 -14.87 1.88
C ILE A 395 15.48 -15.15 3.36
N ARG A 396 16.64 -15.28 4.01
CA ARG A 396 16.77 -15.46 5.46
C ARG A 396 16.93 -14.11 6.14
N MET A 397 16.04 -13.80 7.07
CA MET A 397 16.05 -12.54 7.83
C MET A 397 17.02 -12.61 9.02
N PRO A 398 17.62 -11.47 9.42
CA PRO A 398 18.53 -11.38 10.57
C PRO A 398 17.84 -11.30 11.93
N TYR A 399 16.51 -11.45 11.94
CA TYR A 399 15.68 -11.39 13.13
C TYR A 399 14.41 -12.21 12.92
N ARG A 400 13.68 -12.44 14.01
CA ARG A 400 12.32 -13.00 14.02
C ARG A 400 11.33 -12.05 13.38
N ILE A 401 10.47 -12.55 12.50
CA ILE A 401 9.35 -11.78 11.95
C ILE A 401 8.26 -11.66 13.02
N ASN A 402 7.64 -10.49 13.13
CA ASN A 402 6.51 -10.23 14.02
C ASN A 402 5.25 -10.98 13.53
N ASP A 403 5.16 -12.26 13.88
CA ASP A 403 4.08 -13.20 13.53
C ASP A 403 2.68 -12.80 14.04
N GLU A 404 2.59 -11.92 15.04
CA GLU A 404 1.32 -11.31 15.46
C GLU A 404 0.80 -10.26 14.47
N ARG A 405 1.68 -9.68 13.66
CA ARG A 405 1.35 -8.58 12.74
C ARG A 405 1.64 -8.93 11.28
N PHE A 406 2.40 -9.97 10.99
CA PHE A 406 2.70 -10.42 9.64
C PHE A 406 2.47 -11.92 9.49
N VAL A 407 2.22 -12.36 8.27
CA VAL A 407 2.00 -13.78 7.96
C VAL A 407 3.34 -14.53 8.02
N VAL A 408 3.39 -15.54 8.89
CA VAL A 408 4.46 -16.55 8.96
C VAL A 408 3.79 -17.93 8.81
N PRO A 409 4.38 -18.89 8.07
CA PRO A 409 3.81 -20.23 7.90
C PRO A 409 3.65 -20.96 9.25
N LYS A 410 2.60 -21.79 9.38
CA LYS A 410 2.32 -22.50 10.65
C LYS A 410 3.42 -23.47 11.06
N ASN A 411 3.99 -24.19 10.08
CA ASN A 411 5.08 -25.13 10.29
C ASN A 411 6.37 -24.48 9.79
N HIS A 412 6.98 -23.65 10.62
CA HIS A 412 8.18 -22.89 10.30
C HIS A 412 9.27 -23.19 11.32
N ILE A 413 10.48 -23.49 10.86
CA ILE A 413 11.64 -23.67 11.75
C ILE A 413 11.87 -22.35 12.49
N HIS A 414 11.94 -22.44 13.80
CA HIS A 414 12.41 -21.34 14.62
C HIS A 414 13.77 -21.76 15.19
N ASP A 415 14.72 -22.06 14.29
CA ASP A 415 16.11 -22.27 14.65
C ASP A 415 16.66 -20.88 15.02
N SER A 416 17.28 -20.76 16.19
CA SER A 416 18.21 -19.67 16.53
C SER A 416 17.78 -18.22 16.17
N ASN A 417 16.57 -17.78 16.55
CA ASN A 417 16.14 -16.36 16.46
C ASN A 417 16.02 -15.74 15.05
N ILE A 418 15.93 -16.55 13.99
CA ILE A 418 15.79 -16.10 12.60
C ILE A 418 14.45 -16.55 11.99
N ASP A 419 14.02 -15.89 10.92
CA ASP A 419 12.88 -16.30 10.08
C ASP A 419 13.21 -16.14 8.59
N PHE A 420 12.32 -16.59 7.71
CA PHE A 420 12.45 -16.42 6.27
C PHE A 420 11.28 -15.61 5.71
N LEU A 421 11.52 -14.81 4.67
CA LEU A 421 10.42 -14.26 3.87
C LEU A 421 9.67 -15.39 3.15
N LEU A 422 8.40 -15.13 2.83
CA LEU A 422 7.54 -16.12 2.17
C LEU A 422 8.09 -16.45 0.76
N PRO A 423 8.54 -17.70 0.51
CA PRO A 423 9.23 -18.10 -0.71
C PRO A 423 8.24 -18.59 -1.79
N VAL A 424 7.24 -17.76 -2.09
CA VAL A 424 6.26 -18.02 -3.15
C VAL A 424 6.44 -17.04 -4.31
N THR A 425 5.95 -17.40 -5.48
CA THR A 425 5.89 -16.49 -6.64
C THR A 425 4.66 -15.57 -6.55
N ASP A 426 4.63 -14.52 -7.34
CA ASP A 426 3.44 -13.68 -7.59
C ASP A 426 2.23 -14.52 -8.03
N LEU A 427 2.48 -15.53 -8.87
CA LEU A 427 1.46 -16.44 -9.36
C LEU A 427 0.72 -17.19 -8.24
N TYR A 428 1.34 -17.41 -7.08
CA TYR A 428 0.67 -18.01 -5.94
C TYR A 428 -0.59 -17.23 -5.53
N PHE A 429 -0.49 -15.89 -5.46
CA PHE A 429 -1.59 -15.01 -5.02
C PHE A 429 -2.73 -14.90 -6.05
N LYS A 430 -2.54 -15.42 -7.26
CA LYS A 430 -3.61 -15.62 -8.25
C LYS A 430 -4.58 -16.75 -7.86
N PHE A 431 -4.08 -17.77 -7.16
CA PHE A 431 -4.88 -18.94 -6.81
C PHE A 431 -5.27 -18.97 -5.33
N PHE A 432 -4.43 -18.42 -4.46
CA PHE A 432 -4.54 -18.65 -3.03
C PHE A 432 -4.45 -17.36 -2.20
N ASP A 433 -5.15 -17.36 -1.06
CA ASP A 433 -5.14 -16.30 -0.06
C ASP A 433 -4.20 -16.59 1.12
N GLU A 434 -4.11 -15.63 2.06
CA GLU A 434 -3.23 -15.73 3.23
C GLU A 434 -3.52 -16.95 4.11
N GLU A 435 -4.80 -17.30 4.32
CA GLU A 435 -5.20 -18.43 5.15
C GLU A 435 -4.68 -19.74 4.55
N THR A 436 -4.83 -19.86 3.23
CA THR A 436 -4.35 -21.03 2.49
C THR A 436 -2.83 -21.12 2.53
N LEU A 437 -2.11 -20.00 2.50
CA LEU A 437 -0.65 -19.97 2.61
C LEU A 437 -0.17 -20.42 3.99
N ILE A 438 -0.77 -19.90 5.05
CA ILE A 438 -0.41 -20.23 6.45
C ILE A 438 -0.56 -21.74 6.71
N GLU A 439 -1.63 -22.35 6.20
CA GLU A 439 -1.95 -23.76 6.43
C GLU A 439 -1.09 -24.72 5.60
N ASN A 440 -0.63 -24.30 4.43
CA ASN A 440 -0.10 -25.22 3.42
C ASN A 440 1.38 -25.03 3.10
N LEU A 441 1.99 -23.93 3.52
CA LEU A 441 3.43 -23.73 3.42
C LEU A 441 4.12 -24.26 4.68
N THR A 442 5.21 -25.00 4.49
CA THR A 442 6.07 -25.52 5.54
C THR A 442 7.52 -25.22 5.18
N ILE A 443 8.27 -24.66 6.12
CA ILE A 443 9.71 -24.40 6.00
C ILE A 443 10.36 -25.19 7.14
N GLU A 444 11.21 -26.16 6.82
CA GLU A 444 11.83 -27.12 7.76
C GLU A 444 13.29 -27.45 7.41
N THR A 445 14.07 -27.91 8.37
CA THR A 445 15.48 -28.27 8.14
C THR A 445 15.49 -29.59 7.38
N ALA A 446 16.36 -29.72 6.38
CA ALA A 446 16.50 -31.00 5.69
C ALA A 446 17.15 -32.03 6.63
N ASP A 447 16.68 -33.28 6.58
CA ASP A 447 17.09 -34.37 7.49
C ASP A 447 18.57 -34.80 7.36
N SER A 448 19.33 -34.21 6.44
CA SER A 448 20.77 -34.46 6.26
C SER A 448 21.62 -33.37 6.91
N ASN A 449 22.71 -33.77 7.58
CA ASN A 449 23.63 -32.98 8.42
C ASN A 449 24.36 -31.78 7.74
N GLU A 450 23.84 -31.20 6.66
CA GLU A 450 24.48 -30.13 5.87
C GLU A 450 23.71 -28.79 5.88
N GLY A 451 22.77 -28.57 6.80
CA GLY A 451 22.18 -27.24 7.03
C GLY A 451 21.25 -26.68 5.94
N ALA A 452 20.89 -27.48 4.93
CA ALA A 452 19.93 -27.09 3.88
C ALA A 452 18.49 -26.91 4.40
N ILE A 453 17.72 -26.04 3.77
CA ILE A 453 16.32 -25.77 4.12
C ILE A 453 15.38 -26.43 3.10
N ARG A 454 14.40 -27.20 3.59
CA ARG A 454 13.34 -27.83 2.80
C ARG A 454 12.07 -27.01 2.92
N VAL A 455 11.55 -26.53 1.80
CA VAL A 455 10.24 -25.86 1.72
C VAL A 455 9.24 -26.79 1.03
N ARG A 456 8.10 -27.02 1.68
CA ARG A 456 6.98 -27.80 1.16
C ARG A 456 5.74 -26.92 1.03
N LEU A 457 5.12 -26.94 -0.13
CA LEU A 457 3.84 -26.28 -0.39
C LEU A 457 2.81 -27.32 -0.80
N ARG A 458 1.77 -27.49 0.02
CA ARG A 458 0.61 -28.33 -0.33
C ARG A 458 -0.35 -27.52 -1.20
N VAL A 459 -0.44 -27.85 -2.48
CA VAL A 459 -1.31 -27.19 -3.45
C VAL A 459 -2.66 -27.93 -3.49
N PRO A 460 -3.77 -27.30 -3.06
CA PRO A 460 -5.10 -27.90 -3.15
C PRO A 460 -5.50 -28.18 -4.61
N ILE A 461 -6.06 -29.38 -4.84
CA ILE A 461 -6.59 -29.82 -6.13
C ILE A 461 -8.02 -30.37 -5.98
N LYS A 462 -8.71 -30.60 -7.11
CA LYS A 462 -10.09 -31.06 -7.16
C LYS A 462 -10.27 -32.45 -6.53
N GLY A 463 -9.35 -33.39 -6.80
CA GLY A 463 -9.43 -34.76 -6.29
C GLY A 463 -10.60 -35.57 -6.87
N THR A 464 -11.20 -36.43 -6.04
CA THR A 464 -12.43 -37.18 -6.33
C THR A 464 -13.64 -36.54 -5.63
N GLU A 465 -14.85 -36.83 -6.09
CA GLU A 465 -16.09 -36.25 -5.52
C GLU A 465 -16.34 -36.66 -4.05
N GLU A 466 -15.69 -37.72 -3.57
CA GLU A 466 -15.90 -38.30 -2.24
C GLU A 466 -14.89 -37.84 -1.16
N GLU A 467 -13.70 -37.35 -1.53
CA GLU A 467 -12.56 -37.22 -0.58
C GLU A 467 -12.34 -35.84 0.06
N GLY A 468 -13.14 -34.81 -0.23
CA GLY A 468 -12.86 -33.48 0.31
C GLY A 468 -11.54 -32.89 -0.22
N LYS A 469 -10.82 -32.06 0.56
CA LYS A 469 -9.61 -31.33 0.08
C LYS A 469 -8.45 -32.30 -0.23
N SER A 470 -8.22 -32.64 -1.50
CA SER A 470 -7.01 -33.33 -1.98
C SER A 470 -5.85 -32.35 -2.23
N TYR A 471 -4.60 -32.79 -2.09
CA TYR A 471 -3.41 -31.94 -2.27
C TYR A 471 -2.29 -32.65 -3.04
N LEU A 472 -1.52 -31.86 -3.79
CA LEU A 472 -0.18 -32.20 -4.27
C LEU A 472 0.87 -31.45 -3.47
N THR A 473 2.04 -32.04 -3.22
CA THR A 473 3.07 -31.41 -2.36
C THR A 473 4.31 -31.05 -3.17
N PHE A 474 4.37 -29.78 -3.57
CA PHE A 474 5.57 -29.20 -4.17
C PHE A 474 6.66 -29.08 -3.12
N THR A 475 7.84 -29.61 -3.42
CA THR A 475 9.00 -29.60 -2.50
C THR A 475 10.19 -28.98 -3.22
N ARG A 476 10.81 -28.00 -2.57
CA ARG A 476 12.06 -27.39 -3.03
C ARG A 476 13.07 -27.32 -1.89
N TYR A 477 14.32 -27.61 -2.20
CA TYR A 477 15.44 -27.47 -1.28
C TYR A 477 16.21 -26.20 -1.59
N TYR A 478 16.69 -25.53 -0.56
CA TYR A 478 17.50 -24.32 -0.64
C TYR A 478 18.80 -24.53 0.12
N ASP A 479 19.91 -24.18 -0.51
CA ASP A 479 21.26 -24.35 0.02
C ASP A 479 21.96 -23.00 0.18
N TYR A 480 22.88 -22.88 1.15
CA TYR A 480 23.72 -21.68 1.37
C TYR A 480 24.87 -21.57 0.34
N GLY A 481 25.20 -22.66 -0.36
CA GLY A 481 26.37 -22.74 -1.24
C GLY A 481 26.16 -23.66 -2.44
N LYS A 482 27.06 -24.65 -2.62
CA LYS A 482 27.00 -25.58 -3.77
C LYS A 482 25.66 -26.34 -3.77
N PRO A 483 24.86 -26.21 -4.84
CA PRO A 483 23.53 -26.80 -4.87
C PRO A 483 23.63 -28.33 -4.93
N ARG A 484 22.77 -29.04 -4.19
CA ARG A 484 22.75 -30.52 -4.24
C ARG A 484 22.37 -31.05 -5.62
N ASN A 485 21.64 -30.25 -6.40
CA ASN A 485 21.29 -30.52 -7.80
C ASN A 485 20.86 -29.22 -8.53
N ASP A 486 20.67 -29.32 -9.84
CA ASP A 486 20.32 -28.17 -10.70
C ASP A 486 18.94 -27.54 -10.38
N ASN A 487 18.08 -28.21 -9.62
CA ASN A 487 16.74 -27.74 -9.26
C ASN A 487 16.66 -27.06 -7.88
N ASN A 488 17.70 -27.17 -7.05
CA ASN A 488 17.76 -26.50 -5.75
C ASN A 488 17.84 -24.97 -5.89
N GLY A 489 17.15 -24.27 -4.99
CA GLY A 489 17.20 -22.81 -4.85
C GLY A 489 18.38 -22.33 -4.02
N LYS A 490 18.64 -21.01 -4.04
CA LYS A 490 19.71 -20.38 -3.24
C LYS A 490 19.11 -19.75 -1.97
N ILE A 491 19.78 -19.90 -0.83
CA ILE A 491 19.48 -19.11 0.36
C ILE A 491 20.21 -17.76 0.23
N ILE A 492 19.46 -16.68 0.33
CA ILE A 492 20.02 -15.32 0.44
C ILE A 492 20.16 -15.02 1.92
N ASN A 493 21.38 -15.19 2.44
CA ASN A 493 21.66 -15.14 3.87
C ASN A 493 21.96 -13.71 4.33
N LEU A 494 20.99 -13.01 4.93
CA LEU A 494 21.20 -11.66 5.46
C LEU A 494 21.92 -11.66 6.84
N VAL A 495 22.51 -12.78 7.25
CA VAL A 495 23.15 -13.00 8.55
C VAL A 495 24.58 -13.47 8.34
N ASP A 496 25.51 -12.88 9.08
CA ASP A 496 26.88 -13.40 9.18
C ASP A 496 26.97 -14.47 10.27
N ASP A 497 26.76 -15.73 9.90
CA ASP A 497 26.84 -16.88 10.80
C ASP A 497 27.82 -17.97 10.34
N GLY A 498 28.71 -17.63 9.41
CA GLY A 498 29.74 -18.55 8.89
C GLY A 498 29.21 -19.74 8.07
N LYS A 499 27.91 -19.79 7.76
CA LYS A 499 27.30 -20.83 6.91
C LYS A 499 27.50 -20.59 5.41
N ASP A 500 27.86 -19.38 5.03
CA ASP A 500 28.18 -19.02 3.64
C ASP A 500 29.70 -19.08 3.46
N GLU A 501 30.18 -19.99 2.60
CA GLU A 501 31.62 -20.22 2.37
C GLU A 501 32.29 -19.04 1.64
N THR A 502 31.50 -18.15 1.02
CA THR A 502 31.98 -16.97 0.31
C THR A 502 31.59 -15.69 1.06
N MET A 503 32.48 -15.19 1.92
CA MET A 503 32.26 -13.96 2.69
C MET A 503 32.21 -12.67 1.83
N GLU A 504 32.46 -12.75 0.53
CA GLU A 504 32.45 -11.59 -0.38
C GLU A 504 31.03 -11.12 -0.76
N ASP A 505 29.99 -11.92 -0.49
CA ASP A 505 28.62 -11.71 -1.01
C ASP A 505 27.51 -11.57 0.06
N ILE A 506 27.81 -11.53 1.37
CA ILE A 506 26.76 -11.44 2.41
C ILE A 506 25.95 -10.14 2.21
N PRO A 507 24.63 -10.27 1.94
CA PRO A 507 23.79 -9.11 1.76
C PRO A 507 23.64 -8.20 2.96
N SER A 508 23.52 -6.89 2.68
CA SER A 508 23.10 -5.91 3.67
C SER A 508 21.75 -6.28 4.29
N PRO A 509 21.65 -6.56 5.61
CA PRO A 509 20.36 -6.73 6.27
C PRO A 509 19.45 -5.51 6.08
N PHE A 510 18.14 -5.75 6.15
CA PHE A 510 17.13 -4.71 6.04
C PHE A 510 16.01 -4.89 7.08
N SER A 511 15.28 -3.82 7.35
CA SER A 511 14.04 -3.82 8.12
C SER A 511 12.99 -2.92 7.49
N ILE A 512 11.72 -3.19 7.81
CA ILE A 512 10.56 -2.46 7.30
C ILE A 512 9.64 -2.05 8.43
N SER A 513 9.14 -0.81 8.38
CA SER A 513 8.06 -0.33 9.24
C SER A 513 6.91 0.26 8.41
N ILE A 514 5.67 -0.09 8.74
CA ILE A 514 4.46 0.29 7.98
C ILE A 514 3.58 1.20 8.84
N TYR A 515 3.18 2.35 8.27
CA TYR A 515 2.23 3.31 8.86
C TYR A 515 1.16 3.71 7.83
N PRO A 516 -0.12 3.88 8.22
CA PRO A 516 -0.69 3.36 9.44
C PRO A 516 -0.95 1.87 9.30
N PHE A 517 -0.85 1.12 10.39
CA PHE A 517 -1.10 -0.31 10.43
C PHE A 517 -2.59 -0.65 10.63
N ILE A 518 -3.46 -0.08 9.79
CA ILE A 518 -4.91 -0.26 9.83
C ILE A 518 -5.48 -0.38 8.41
N ARG A 519 -6.47 -1.26 8.22
CA ARG A 519 -7.28 -1.32 7.00
C ARG A 519 -8.75 -1.32 7.36
N THR A 520 -9.47 -0.29 6.91
CA THR A 520 -10.87 -0.08 7.26
C THR A 520 -11.83 -0.85 6.37
N GLY A 521 -11.40 -1.25 5.17
CA GLY A 521 -12.26 -1.84 4.15
C GLY A 521 -13.09 -0.80 3.40
N ASN A 522 -12.86 0.49 3.65
CA ASN A 522 -13.47 1.60 2.94
C ASN A 522 -12.38 2.34 2.15
N ALA A 523 -12.48 2.33 0.83
CA ALA A 523 -11.51 2.96 -0.07
C ALA A 523 -11.30 4.46 0.20
N ALA A 524 -12.30 5.18 0.72
CA ALA A 524 -12.16 6.59 1.10
C ALA A 524 -11.24 6.79 2.32
N ASN A 525 -11.09 5.75 3.13
CA ASN A 525 -10.30 5.74 4.36
C ASN A 525 -8.94 5.05 4.18
N ASP A 526 -8.81 4.15 3.21
CA ASP A 526 -7.59 3.37 2.98
C ASP A 526 -6.78 4.00 1.84
N THR A 527 -6.37 5.27 2.03
CA THR A 527 -5.84 6.14 0.96
C THR A 527 -4.37 6.51 1.10
N MET A 528 -3.73 6.25 2.24
CA MET A 528 -2.34 6.63 2.47
C MET A 528 -1.65 5.61 3.37
N TYR A 529 -0.64 4.95 2.83
CA TYR A 529 0.29 4.10 3.56
C TYR A 529 1.73 4.55 3.27
N LYS A 530 2.56 4.57 4.29
CA LYS A 530 3.99 4.90 4.25
C LYS A 530 4.76 3.71 4.78
N ILE A 531 5.74 3.27 4.00
CA ILE A 531 6.56 2.10 4.28
C ILE A 531 8.00 2.58 4.38
N MET A 532 8.53 2.60 5.60
CA MET A 532 9.94 2.83 5.86
C MET A 532 10.70 1.54 5.57
N LEU A 533 11.71 1.57 4.70
CA LEU A 533 12.65 0.49 4.44
C LEU A 533 14.05 0.97 4.78
N LEU A 534 14.66 0.34 5.78
CA LEU A 534 16.03 0.60 6.20
C LEU A 534 16.92 -0.56 5.75
N SER A 535 18.09 -0.28 5.19
CA SER A 535 19.07 -1.31 4.78
C SER A 535 20.49 -0.88 5.09
N SER A 536 21.38 -1.77 5.53
CA SER A 536 22.78 -1.46 5.87
C SER A 536 23.70 -1.44 4.63
N LYS A 537 23.56 -0.47 3.73
CA LYS A 537 24.26 -0.41 2.43
C LYS A 537 25.81 -0.31 2.53
N LEU A 538 26.51 -1.26 1.91
CA LEU A 538 27.91 -1.10 1.50
C LEU A 538 28.00 -0.25 0.22
N ASP A 539 28.99 0.63 0.09
CA ASP A 539 29.17 1.47 -1.11
C ASP A 539 29.23 0.57 -2.36
N ASN A 540 28.56 1.00 -3.44
CA ASN A 540 28.48 0.32 -4.76
C ASN A 540 27.49 -0.87 -4.92
N VAL A 541 26.66 -1.20 -3.92
CA VAL A 541 25.57 -2.19 -4.09
C VAL A 541 24.27 -1.50 -4.57
N GLU A 542 23.54 -2.13 -5.49
CA GLU A 542 22.21 -1.66 -5.92
C GLU A 542 21.23 -1.58 -4.72
N ALA A 543 20.22 -0.71 -4.77
CA ALA A 543 19.28 -0.56 -3.66
C ALA A 543 18.16 -1.63 -3.70
N TYR A 544 17.65 -2.00 -2.52
CA TYR A 544 16.37 -2.71 -2.41
C TYR A 544 15.25 -1.93 -3.13
N SER A 545 14.36 -2.65 -3.77
CA SER A 545 13.11 -2.12 -4.30
C SER A 545 11.91 -2.86 -3.73
N LEU A 546 10.79 -2.16 -3.69
CA LEU A 546 9.54 -2.62 -3.08
C LEU A 546 8.42 -2.46 -4.09
N ASN A 547 7.65 -3.53 -4.28
CA ASN A 547 6.41 -3.51 -5.07
C ASN A 547 5.23 -3.85 -4.14
N ALA A 548 4.19 -3.02 -4.13
CA ALA A 548 2.97 -3.29 -3.39
C ALA A 548 1.91 -3.90 -4.31
N TYR A 549 1.15 -4.87 -3.81
CA TYR A 549 0.15 -5.61 -4.59
C TYR A 549 -1.23 -5.50 -3.95
N ASN A 550 -2.26 -5.39 -4.78
CA ASN A 550 -3.65 -5.48 -4.38
C ASN A 550 -4.32 -6.58 -5.22
N GLU A 551 -4.95 -7.52 -4.54
CA GLU A 551 -5.47 -8.80 -5.01
C GLU A 551 -4.44 -9.68 -5.73
N GLU A 552 -4.18 -9.39 -7.01
CA GLU A 552 -3.29 -10.12 -7.91
C GLU A 552 -2.41 -9.18 -8.74
N LYS A 553 -2.67 -7.87 -8.68
CA LYS A 553 -2.00 -6.88 -9.52
C LYS A 553 -1.02 -6.10 -8.69
N ALA A 554 0.19 -5.94 -9.24
CA ALA A 554 1.08 -4.89 -8.79
C ALA A 554 0.30 -3.57 -8.89
N ILE A 555 0.30 -2.79 -7.81
CA ILE A 555 -0.26 -1.44 -7.83
C ILE A 555 0.59 -0.66 -8.83
N GLU A 556 0.01 -0.37 -10.00
CA GLU A 556 0.75 0.21 -11.12
C GLU A 556 1.45 1.50 -10.68
N THR A 557 2.75 1.58 -10.93
CA THR A 557 3.56 2.77 -10.74
C THR A 557 3.18 3.82 -11.79
N SER A 558 1.99 4.41 -11.66
CA SER A 558 1.87 5.82 -12.03
C SER A 558 2.74 6.61 -11.05
N ASP A 559 3.35 7.71 -11.48
CA ASP A 559 4.22 8.55 -10.61
C ASP A 559 3.52 9.01 -9.30
N ALA A 560 2.20 8.87 -9.20
CA ALA A 560 1.42 9.17 -8.00
C ALA A 560 1.13 7.97 -7.08
N ALA A 561 1.08 6.74 -7.59
CA ALA A 561 0.60 5.58 -6.83
C ALA A 561 1.65 5.01 -5.85
N ILE A 562 2.91 4.92 -6.30
CA ILE A 562 4.04 4.56 -5.43
C ILE A 562 5.16 5.58 -5.60
N GLN A 563 5.45 6.33 -4.52
CA GLN A 563 6.54 7.30 -4.51
C GLN A 563 7.65 6.83 -3.59
N LYS A 564 8.85 6.61 -4.14
CA LYS A 564 10.06 6.30 -3.37
C LYS A 564 10.84 7.58 -3.11
N ILE A 565 11.11 7.88 -1.85
CA ILE A 565 12.05 8.92 -1.45
C ILE A 565 13.17 8.27 -0.62
N SER A 566 14.41 8.45 -1.07
CA SER A 566 15.59 8.13 -0.28
C SER A 566 15.97 9.33 0.56
N ARG A 567 16.16 9.14 1.88
CA ARG A 567 16.50 10.23 2.77
C ARG A 567 18.01 10.36 3.06
N PHE A 568 18.82 9.29 2.94
CA PHE A 568 20.26 9.31 3.33
C PHE A 568 21.23 8.46 2.50
N GLU A 569 22.50 8.90 2.50
CA GLU A 569 23.68 8.11 2.13
C GLU A 569 24.81 8.30 3.20
N ARG A 570 24.90 7.39 4.21
CA ARG A 570 25.93 7.23 5.31
C ARG A 570 26.13 8.39 6.32
N ASN A 571 26.74 8.31 7.53
CA ASN A 571 27.51 7.33 8.33
C ASN A 571 26.90 7.16 9.75
N VAL A 572 25.85 6.37 9.91
CA VAL A 572 25.60 5.61 11.16
C VAL A 572 25.58 4.15 10.72
N GLU A 573 26.64 3.41 11.05
CA GLU A 573 26.81 1.98 10.74
C GLU A 573 26.64 1.58 9.25
N GLY A 574 26.78 2.50 8.30
CA GLY A 574 26.59 2.18 6.88
C GLY A 574 25.13 2.03 6.44
N SER A 575 24.16 2.58 7.15
CA SER A 575 22.73 2.43 6.82
C SER A 575 22.20 3.41 5.76
N HIS A 576 21.16 2.98 5.03
CA HIS A 576 20.43 3.68 3.99
C HIS A 576 18.92 3.58 4.23
N LEU A 577 18.26 4.73 4.37
CA LEU A 577 16.83 4.85 4.63
C LEU A 577 16.09 5.26 3.36
N SER A 578 15.15 4.41 2.94
CA SER A 578 14.15 4.73 1.92
C SER A 578 12.76 4.74 2.55
N VAL A 579 11.91 5.68 2.14
CA VAL A 579 10.49 5.66 2.48
C VAL A 579 9.68 5.58 1.20
N PHE A 580 8.73 4.65 1.16
CA PHE A 580 7.81 4.46 0.06
C PHE A 580 6.41 4.93 0.48
N SER A 581 5.72 5.67 -0.38
CA SER A 581 4.30 5.99 -0.21
C SER A 581 3.48 5.07 -1.10
N VAL A 582 2.45 4.41 -0.59
CA VAL A 582 1.39 3.78 -1.37
C VAL A 582 0.15 4.65 -1.20
N SER A 583 -0.26 5.30 -2.29
CA SER A 583 -1.27 6.36 -2.27
C SER A 583 -2.54 5.93 -3.02
N GLY A 584 -3.70 6.35 -2.50
CA GLY A 584 -5.01 6.15 -3.11
C GLY A 584 -5.61 4.75 -2.97
N CYS A 585 -4.91 3.79 -2.36
CA CYS A 585 -5.44 2.44 -2.14
C CYS A 585 -4.73 1.68 -0.99
N ALA A 586 -5.40 0.63 -0.52
CA ALA A 586 -4.81 -0.41 0.31
C ALA A 586 -4.00 -1.41 -0.53
N PHE A 587 -3.14 -2.17 0.15
CA PHE A 587 -2.41 -3.30 -0.43
C PHE A 587 -2.56 -4.55 0.46
N ASP A 588 -2.43 -5.72 -0.16
CA ASP A 588 -2.53 -7.02 0.50
C ASP A 588 -1.13 -7.58 0.81
N ALA A 589 -0.16 -7.31 -0.06
CA ALA A 589 1.17 -7.88 0.03
C ALA A 589 2.24 -6.91 -0.48
N ILE A 590 3.45 -7.11 0.02
CA ILE A 590 4.66 -6.42 -0.41
C ILE A 590 5.64 -7.46 -0.95
N GLU A 591 6.14 -7.24 -2.17
CA GLU A 591 7.29 -7.97 -2.72
C GLU A 591 8.56 -7.14 -2.49
N ILE A 592 9.52 -7.73 -1.79
CA ILE A 592 10.87 -7.19 -1.64
C ILE A 592 11.75 -7.80 -2.71
N VAL A 593 12.31 -6.93 -3.54
CA VAL A 593 13.31 -7.30 -4.55
C VAL A 593 14.67 -6.88 -4.00
N THR A 594 15.53 -7.86 -3.77
CA THR A 594 16.88 -7.61 -3.26
C THR A 594 17.81 -7.23 -4.41
N PRO A 595 18.92 -6.53 -4.14
CA PRO A 595 19.93 -6.27 -5.18
C PRO A 595 20.75 -7.51 -5.55
N TYR A 596 20.57 -8.63 -4.85
CA TYR A 596 21.34 -9.85 -5.04
C TYR A 596 20.69 -10.74 -6.09
N ARG A 597 21.53 -11.32 -6.94
CA ARG A 597 21.07 -12.24 -7.97
C ARG A 597 21.01 -13.67 -7.41
N GLY A 598 19.88 -14.31 -7.63
CA GLY A 598 19.65 -15.72 -7.40
C GLY A 598 20.41 -16.60 -8.39
N LYS A 599 20.12 -17.90 -8.37
CA LYS A 599 20.83 -18.93 -9.15
C LYS A 599 20.73 -18.71 -10.67
N THR A 600 19.60 -18.22 -11.17
CA THR A 600 19.34 -17.94 -12.60
C THR A 600 19.86 -16.57 -13.05
N GLY A 601 20.44 -15.79 -12.15
CA GLY A 601 20.84 -14.41 -12.41
C GLY A 601 19.72 -13.38 -12.25
N SER A 602 18.48 -13.81 -11.96
CA SER A 602 17.37 -12.91 -11.59
C SER A 602 17.58 -12.33 -10.20
N ARG A 603 17.08 -11.13 -9.92
CA ARG A 603 17.12 -10.58 -8.55
C ARG A 603 16.25 -11.44 -7.62
N ALA A 604 16.78 -11.76 -6.44
CA ALA A 604 16.05 -12.54 -5.45
C ALA A 604 14.86 -11.74 -4.89
N LYS A 605 13.77 -12.46 -4.63
CA LYS A 605 12.48 -11.88 -4.27
C LYS A 605 11.88 -12.61 -3.08
N GLY A 606 11.16 -11.89 -2.22
CA GLY A 606 10.41 -12.46 -1.11
C GLY A 606 9.20 -11.62 -0.75
N TRP A 607 8.20 -12.26 -0.14
CA TRP A 607 6.93 -11.62 0.15
C TRP A 607 6.72 -11.35 1.64
N ILE A 608 6.10 -10.21 1.93
CA ILE A 608 5.64 -9.79 3.26
C ILE A 608 4.15 -9.49 3.17
N LEU A 609 3.36 -10.17 4.01
CA LEU A 609 1.91 -10.01 4.06
C LEU A 609 1.51 -9.46 5.44
N PRO A 610 1.00 -8.21 5.53
CA PRO A 610 0.51 -7.64 6.78
C PRO A 610 -0.79 -8.29 7.25
N ARG A 611 -0.88 -8.62 8.53
CA ARG A 611 -2.14 -8.94 9.22
C ARG A 611 -2.81 -7.65 9.63
N TRP A 612 -3.48 -7.01 8.68
CA TRP A 612 -4.10 -5.70 8.89
C TRP A 612 -5.02 -5.67 10.10
N LYS A 613 -4.80 -4.69 10.97
CA LYS A 613 -5.77 -4.39 12.03
C LYS A 613 -7.03 -3.80 11.41
N LYS A 614 -8.18 -4.38 11.76
CA LYS A 614 -9.49 -3.87 11.37
C LYS A 614 -9.99 -2.91 12.45
N PRO A 615 -10.71 -1.82 12.09
CA PRO A 615 -11.41 -1.00 13.06
C PRO A 615 -12.30 -1.88 13.96
N ILE A 616 -12.38 -1.52 15.24
CA ILE A 616 -13.27 -2.21 16.17
C ILE A 616 -14.72 -1.90 15.74
N GLN A 617 -15.36 -2.86 15.08
CA GLN A 617 -16.79 -2.77 14.78
C GLN A 617 -17.58 -3.06 16.06
N GLN A 618 -17.86 -2.02 16.86
CA GLN A 618 -18.91 -2.14 17.88
C GLN A 618 -20.27 -2.02 17.20
N GLY A 619 -21.31 -2.61 17.82
CA GLY A 619 -22.68 -2.62 17.31
C GLY A 619 -23.30 -1.22 17.17
N SER A 620 -24.63 -1.11 17.26
CA SER A 620 -25.47 0.00 16.82
C SER A 620 -25.16 1.43 17.33
N ASN A 621 -24.09 1.69 18.09
CA ASN A 621 -23.76 3.01 18.64
C ASN A 621 -22.23 3.25 18.75
N PRO A 622 -21.57 3.79 17.72
CA PRO A 622 -20.13 4.07 17.77
C PRO A 622 -19.78 5.21 18.74
N LYS A 623 -18.54 5.20 19.27
CA LYS A 623 -18.05 6.22 20.22
C LYS A 623 -17.82 7.57 19.52
N GLN A 624 -18.14 8.66 20.20
CA GLN A 624 -17.76 10.01 19.78
C GLN A 624 -16.43 10.39 20.43
N PHE A 625 -15.52 10.93 19.63
CA PHE A 625 -14.28 11.51 20.13
C PHE A 625 -14.36 13.03 20.11
N THR A 626 -13.87 13.66 21.18
CA THR A 626 -13.53 15.09 21.17
C THR A 626 -12.04 15.21 21.37
N VAL A 627 -11.36 15.88 20.44
CA VAL A 627 -9.90 16.02 20.41
C VAL A 627 -9.55 17.49 20.46
N ALA A 628 -8.62 17.86 21.32
CA ALA A 628 -8.12 19.21 21.47
C ALA A 628 -6.64 19.28 21.10
N VAL A 629 -6.28 20.21 20.22
CA VAL A 629 -4.92 20.42 19.71
C VAL A 629 -4.47 21.84 20.01
N ASP A 630 -3.56 21.98 20.96
CA ASP A 630 -2.78 23.20 21.18
C ASP A 630 -1.56 23.15 20.27
N PHE A 631 -1.70 23.73 19.07
CA PHE A 631 -0.58 24.00 18.16
C PHE A 631 0.19 25.21 18.67
N GLY A 632 1.11 25.00 19.61
CA GLY A 632 1.81 26.10 20.30
C GLY A 632 3.03 26.62 19.56
N THR A 633 3.48 27.83 19.92
CA THR A 633 4.70 28.48 19.39
C THR A 633 5.95 27.61 19.56
N THR A 634 6.10 27.05 20.76
CA THR A 634 7.31 26.38 21.24
C THR A 634 7.07 24.87 21.39
N ASN A 635 5.97 24.52 22.07
CA ASN A 635 5.54 23.13 22.26
C ASN A 635 4.08 22.98 21.85
N SER A 636 3.77 21.86 21.21
CA SER A 636 2.40 21.44 20.90
C SER A 636 1.92 20.37 21.87
N PHE A 637 0.61 20.35 22.13
CA PHE A 637 -0.04 19.37 23.01
C PHE A 637 -1.36 18.89 22.40
N VAL A 638 -1.62 17.59 22.49
CA VAL A 638 -2.87 16.99 22.01
C VAL A 638 -3.52 16.24 23.17
N ALA A 639 -4.82 16.38 23.31
CA ALA A 639 -5.64 15.64 24.27
C ALA A 639 -6.91 15.10 23.61
N PHE A 640 -7.51 14.09 24.21
CA PHE A 640 -8.79 13.56 23.74
C PHE A 640 -9.66 13.04 24.88
N THR A 641 -10.94 12.84 24.56
CA THR A 641 -11.91 12.05 25.34
C THR A 641 -12.75 11.22 24.38
N ASP A 642 -13.17 10.03 24.80
CA ASP A 642 -14.09 9.14 24.09
C ASP A 642 -15.47 9.04 24.78
N SER A 643 -15.74 9.91 25.77
CA SER A 643 -16.99 9.91 26.53
C SER A 643 -18.12 10.61 25.77
N ASN A 644 -19.21 9.87 25.54
CA ASN A 644 -20.45 10.38 24.93
C ASN A 644 -21.32 11.20 25.91
N THR A 645 -21.10 11.09 27.23
CA THR A 645 -22.02 11.61 28.25
C THR A 645 -21.33 12.59 29.18
N ALA A 646 -21.40 13.88 28.84
CA ALA A 646 -21.08 14.96 29.74
C ALA A 646 -22.28 15.26 30.65
N THR A 647 -22.42 14.51 31.74
CA THR A 647 -23.02 15.07 32.97
C THR A 647 -21.92 15.76 33.76
N GLU A 648 -22.25 16.92 34.35
CA GLU A 648 -21.36 17.90 34.98
C GLU A 648 -20.04 17.35 35.55
N GLY A 649 -18.90 17.93 35.13
CA GLY A 649 -17.60 17.75 35.78
C GLY A 649 -16.87 16.41 35.56
N ASN A 650 -17.53 15.38 35.02
CA ASN A 650 -16.98 14.02 34.94
C ASN A 650 -16.49 13.59 33.55
N ILE A 651 -16.15 14.54 32.66
CA ILE A 651 -15.51 14.17 31.38
C ILE A 651 -14.09 13.72 31.70
N GLN A 652 -13.80 12.45 31.43
CA GLN A 652 -12.44 11.94 31.55
C GLN A 652 -11.63 12.37 30.32
N THR A 653 -10.55 13.10 30.56
CA THR A 653 -9.65 13.62 29.53
C THR A 653 -8.29 12.95 29.63
N TYR A 654 -7.67 12.71 28.49
CA TYR A 654 -6.37 12.05 28.40
C TYR A 654 -5.42 12.86 27.51
N PRO A 655 -4.13 12.98 27.87
CA PRO A 655 -3.10 13.33 26.91
C PRO A 655 -3.13 12.35 25.73
N PHE A 656 -2.77 12.80 24.54
CA PHE A 656 -2.70 11.91 23.39
C PHE A 656 -1.57 10.89 23.55
N PHE A 657 -1.91 9.62 23.36
CA PHE A 657 -0.96 8.51 23.41
C PHE A 657 -1.25 7.48 22.31
N ILE A 658 -0.26 6.65 22.02
CA ILE A 658 -0.29 5.46 21.17
C ILE A 658 0.35 4.33 21.99
N GLY A 659 -0.45 3.34 22.39
CA GLY A 659 -0.01 2.13 23.09
C GLY A 659 -0.02 0.90 22.17
N GLU A 660 0.26 -0.29 22.70
CA GLU A 660 0.26 -1.54 21.90
C GLU A 660 -1.11 -1.85 21.26
N ASP A 661 -2.18 -1.53 22.00
CA ASP A 661 -3.58 -1.76 21.59
C ASP A 661 -4.08 -0.80 20.51
N ASP A 662 -3.35 0.26 20.19
CA ASP A 662 -3.69 1.19 19.10
C ASP A 662 -2.44 1.68 18.37
N MET A 663 -1.40 0.85 18.37
CA MET A 663 -0.15 1.05 17.67
C MET A 663 -0.41 1.33 16.19
N GLN A 664 0.13 2.45 15.71
CA GLN A 664 -0.10 2.94 14.35
C GLN A 664 1.05 2.61 13.39
N THR A 665 2.27 2.47 13.90
CA THR A 665 3.43 2.03 13.12
C THR A 665 3.86 0.65 13.60
N VAL A 666 4.03 -0.29 12.69
CA VAL A 666 4.45 -1.65 13.02
C VAL A 666 5.66 -2.05 12.20
N THR A 667 6.67 -2.60 12.89
CA THR A 667 7.92 -3.06 12.31
C THR A 667 7.89 -4.57 12.04
N LEU A 668 8.57 -5.01 11.00
CA LEU A 668 8.69 -6.43 10.64
C LEU A 668 9.41 -7.25 11.73
N ASN A 669 10.33 -6.62 12.47
CA ASN A 669 11.04 -7.20 13.61
C ASN A 669 10.05 -7.57 14.73
N LYS A 670 10.15 -8.80 15.23
CA LYS A 670 9.37 -9.25 16.38
C LYS A 670 9.84 -8.51 17.64
N PRO A 671 8.94 -7.86 18.39
CA PRO A 671 9.30 -7.28 19.68
C PRO A 671 9.71 -8.37 20.68
N THR A 672 10.50 -8.02 21.69
CA THR A 672 10.94 -8.99 22.69
C THR A 672 9.74 -9.52 23.49
N ALA A 673 9.76 -10.83 23.74
CA ALA A 673 8.61 -11.57 24.29
C ALA A 673 8.43 -11.42 25.80
N ASP A 674 9.45 -10.93 26.51
CA ASP A 674 9.38 -10.78 27.96
C ASP A 674 8.46 -9.60 28.33
N LYS A 675 7.23 -9.92 28.73
CA LYS A 675 6.24 -8.94 29.18
C LYS A 675 6.62 -8.26 30.51
N ASN A 676 7.69 -8.71 31.17
CA ASN A 676 8.25 -8.02 32.33
C ASN A 676 9.18 -6.86 31.92
N HIS A 677 9.65 -6.83 30.67
CA HIS A 677 10.31 -5.63 30.14
C HIS A 677 9.30 -4.48 30.06
N VAL A 678 9.81 -3.27 30.29
CA VAL A 678 9.04 -2.04 30.07
C VAL A 678 8.57 -2.02 28.61
N MET A 679 7.34 -1.55 28.34
CA MET A 679 6.79 -1.56 26.98
C MET A 679 7.73 -0.95 25.95
N LEU A 680 8.55 0.04 26.33
CA LEU A 680 9.56 0.64 25.48
C LEU A 680 10.66 -0.35 25.07
N ASP A 681 11.29 -1.01 26.05
CA ASP A 681 12.37 -1.98 25.84
C ASP A 681 11.93 -3.16 24.95
N ARG A 682 10.61 -3.44 24.90
CA ARG A 682 10.07 -4.48 24.02
C ARG A 682 10.19 -4.17 22.54
N TYR A 683 10.20 -2.88 22.19
CA TYR A 683 10.37 -2.39 20.81
C TYR A 683 11.74 -1.74 20.59
N ASP A 684 12.64 -1.86 21.57
CA ASP A 684 14.04 -1.46 21.43
C ASP A 684 14.82 -2.66 20.87
N PHE A 685 14.99 -2.69 19.55
CA PHE A 685 15.55 -3.84 18.82
C PHE A 685 17.09 -3.91 18.91
N ASP A 686 17.65 -3.69 20.09
CA ASP A 686 19.10 -3.56 20.36
C ASP A 686 19.88 -4.87 20.16
N ASP A 687 19.19 -6.01 20.08
CA ASP A 687 19.80 -7.33 19.91
C ASP A 687 20.52 -7.52 18.56
N ASN A 688 20.29 -6.63 17.58
CA ASN A 688 21.03 -6.63 16.30
C ASN A 688 21.14 -5.22 15.69
N ALA A 689 22.20 -4.98 14.90
CA ALA A 689 22.52 -3.66 14.34
C ALA A 689 21.39 -3.06 13.47
N ILE A 690 20.74 -3.87 12.61
CA ILE A 690 19.64 -3.37 11.77
C ILE A 690 18.41 -3.00 12.61
N GLY A 691 18.15 -3.71 13.70
CA GLY A 691 17.11 -3.41 14.68
C GLY A 691 17.37 -2.09 15.39
N LEU A 692 18.56 -1.92 15.98
CA LEU A 692 19.01 -0.67 16.61
C LEU A 692 18.85 0.52 15.64
N ALA A 693 19.33 0.36 14.40
CA ALA A 693 19.19 1.40 13.38
C ALA A 693 17.71 1.66 13.03
N THR A 694 16.84 0.64 13.05
CA THR A 694 15.41 0.80 12.81
C THR A 694 14.76 1.67 13.88
N THR A 695 14.99 1.37 15.16
CA THR A 695 14.54 2.22 16.28
C THR A 695 15.07 3.64 16.12
N PHE A 696 16.37 3.77 15.78
CA PHE A 696 17.03 5.06 15.63
C PHE A 696 16.34 5.96 14.60
N PHE A 697 16.14 5.46 13.37
CA PHE A 697 15.56 6.23 12.27
C PHE A 697 14.05 6.42 12.43
N GLN A 698 13.35 5.42 12.98
CA GLN A 698 11.90 5.51 13.12
C GLN A 698 11.51 6.65 14.07
N ASP A 699 12.14 6.72 15.24
CA ASP A 699 11.79 7.70 16.27
C ASP A 699 12.23 9.13 15.92
N ARG A 700 13.26 9.27 15.07
CA ARG A 700 13.80 10.57 14.66
C ARG A 700 13.17 11.11 13.40
N MET A 701 12.78 10.23 12.47
CA MET A 701 12.56 10.60 11.06
C MET A 701 11.29 10.04 10.45
N PHE A 702 10.63 9.11 11.14
CA PHE A 702 9.35 8.53 10.73
C PHE A 702 8.33 8.72 11.87
N MET A 703 7.56 7.67 12.20
CA MET A 703 6.57 7.67 13.26
C MET A 703 6.94 6.62 14.32
N PRO A 704 7.16 6.99 15.59
CA PRO A 704 7.44 6.04 16.67
C PRO A 704 6.36 4.95 16.78
N ASN A 705 6.74 3.74 17.23
CA ASN A 705 5.75 2.68 17.51
C ASN A 705 4.78 3.11 18.62
N LEU A 706 5.33 3.77 19.65
CA LEU A 706 4.62 4.16 20.87
C LEU A 706 4.84 5.66 21.15
N ILE A 707 3.79 6.34 21.64
CA ILE A 707 3.81 7.77 22.02
C ILE A 707 3.05 7.96 23.34
N GLY A 708 3.63 8.60 24.36
CA GLY A 708 3.00 8.82 25.67
C GLY A 708 2.49 7.58 26.43
N ASN A 709 2.34 7.67 27.75
CA ASN A 709 1.85 6.53 28.54
C ASN A 709 0.31 6.38 28.45
N PRO A 710 -0.21 5.16 28.25
CA PRO A 710 -1.62 4.89 28.51
C PRO A 710 -1.95 5.17 29.99
N PRO A 711 -3.11 5.78 30.32
CA PRO A 711 -3.49 6.12 31.70
C PRO A 711 -3.46 4.95 32.68
N ALA A 712 -3.84 3.74 32.23
CA ALA A 712 -3.80 2.52 33.03
C ALA A 712 -2.38 2.08 33.43
N GLN A 713 -1.36 2.71 32.87
CA GLN A 713 0.05 2.35 32.99
C GLN A 713 0.93 3.54 33.40
N GLU A 714 0.33 4.70 33.69
CA GLU A 714 1.02 5.94 34.04
C GLU A 714 1.89 5.79 35.30
N SER A 715 1.44 4.99 36.28
CA SER A 715 2.20 4.72 37.51
C SER A 715 3.42 3.82 37.31
N ASN A 716 3.50 3.11 36.18
CA ASN A 716 4.50 2.06 35.96
C ASN A 716 5.69 2.56 35.15
N TYR A 717 5.59 3.70 34.47
CA TYR A 717 6.56 4.12 33.46
C TYR A 717 6.94 5.60 33.59
N GLY A 718 8.22 5.86 33.79
CA GLY A 718 8.80 7.21 33.75
C GLY A 718 8.69 7.84 32.35
N ASN A 719 8.58 9.17 32.32
CA ASN A 719 8.47 10.04 31.14
C ASN A 719 9.02 9.44 29.83
N TRP A 720 8.13 9.02 28.93
CA TRP A 720 8.51 8.66 27.56
C TRP A 720 9.12 9.87 26.84
N ARG A 721 10.23 9.65 26.12
CA ARG A 721 10.87 10.70 25.32
C ARG A 721 9.93 11.20 24.21
N ASN A 722 9.16 10.28 23.63
CA ASN A 722 8.13 10.52 22.62
C ASN A 722 6.76 10.74 23.30
N ALA A 723 6.57 11.80 24.09
CA ALA A 723 5.29 12.13 24.71
C ALA A 723 4.95 13.60 24.53
N PHE A 724 3.66 13.91 24.44
CA PHE A 724 3.17 15.28 24.52
C PHE A 724 3.37 15.83 25.95
N PRO A 725 3.77 17.09 26.11
CA PRO A 725 4.04 18.08 25.05
C PRO A 725 5.32 17.77 24.25
N ILE A 726 5.23 17.91 22.93
CA ILE A 726 6.36 17.78 22.00
C ILE A 726 6.77 19.16 21.50
N ARG A 727 8.02 19.30 21.07
CA ARG A 727 8.45 20.52 20.37
C ARG A 727 7.61 20.72 19.11
N THR A 728 7.19 21.96 18.86
CA THR A 728 6.57 22.34 17.59
C THR A 728 7.65 22.43 16.52
N ALA A 729 8.18 21.28 16.12
CA ALA A 729 9.33 21.14 15.24
C ALA A 729 9.07 20.07 14.18
N LEU A 730 9.44 20.39 12.93
CA LEU A 730 9.35 19.47 11.80
C LEU A 730 10.76 19.20 11.27
N ILE A 731 11.16 17.93 11.18
CA ILE A 731 12.35 17.51 10.46
C ILE A 731 12.00 17.26 9.00
N HIS A 732 12.79 17.78 8.06
CA HIS A 732 12.54 17.63 6.64
C HIS A 732 13.82 17.66 5.79
N ALA A 733 13.75 17.11 4.57
CA ALA A 733 14.82 17.23 3.60
C ALA A 733 14.97 18.68 3.09
N SER A 734 16.20 19.09 2.73
CA SER A 734 16.50 20.49 2.37
C SER A 734 15.89 20.96 1.03
N ASP A 735 15.62 20.06 0.07
CA ASP A 735 15.33 20.41 -1.33
C ASP A 735 14.10 19.67 -1.95
N VAL A 736 13.04 19.40 -1.19
CA VAL A 736 11.94 18.50 -1.66
C VAL A 736 10.53 19.03 -1.35
N LYS A 737 9.55 18.69 -2.20
CA LYS A 737 8.10 18.87 -1.95
C LYS A 737 7.68 18.18 -0.64
N PHE A 738 7.35 18.93 0.41
CA PHE A 738 7.03 18.38 1.72
C PHE A 738 5.74 17.52 1.72
N ASP A 739 5.85 16.31 2.26
CA ASP A 739 4.80 15.30 2.40
C ASP A 739 4.96 14.55 3.75
N PRO A 740 3.89 14.42 4.55
CA PRO A 740 3.95 13.79 5.87
C PRO A 740 4.51 12.38 5.83
N LEU A 741 5.50 12.11 6.68
CA LEU A 741 6.23 10.86 6.83
C LEU A 741 6.99 10.37 5.59
N LEU A 742 6.86 10.99 4.42
CA LEU A 742 7.61 10.62 3.22
C LEU A 742 8.97 11.33 3.13
N ASN A 743 9.01 12.65 3.31
CA ASN A 743 10.25 13.44 3.38
C ASN A 743 10.23 14.51 4.49
N SER A 744 9.20 14.50 5.33
CA SER A 744 9.03 15.41 6.45
C SER A 744 8.34 14.66 7.59
N SER A 745 8.72 14.90 8.85
CA SER A 745 8.01 14.33 10.00
C SER A 745 8.07 15.28 11.19
N ILE A 746 7.08 15.19 12.08
CA ILE A 746 7.17 15.74 13.42
C ILE A 746 8.41 15.17 14.12
N SER A 747 9.27 16.06 14.62
CA SER A 747 10.51 15.65 15.28
C SER A 747 10.27 15.40 16.78
N PHE A 748 9.77 14.21 17.13
CA PHE A 748 9.40 13.84 18.50
C PHE A 748 10.57 13.94 19.50
N LEU A 749 11.79 13.67 19.03
CA LEU A 749 13.03 13.66 19.81
C LEU A 749 13.84 14.95 19.73
N TYR A 750 13.36 16.00 19.03
CA TYR A 750 14.08 17.29 19.00
C TYR A 750 14.33 17.85 20.40
N GLU A 751 15.55 18.31 20.67
CA GLU A 751 16.11 18.72 21.98
C GLU A 751 16.25 17.58 23.02
N LYS A 752 15.63 16.43 22.77
CA LYS A 752 15.61 15.26 23.65
C LYS A 752 16.56 14.16 23.23
N ASP A 753 17.11 14.18 22.01
CA ASP A 753 18.08 13.23 21.49
C ASP A 753 18.89 13.84 20.32
N TYR A 754 19.99 13.21 19.93
CA TYR A 754 20.78 13.61 18.77
C TYR A 754 20.06 13.24 17.47
N LEU A 755 19.91 14.20 16.56
CA LEU A 755 19.20 14.01 15.28
C LEU A 755 20.14 13.90 14.06
N ASP A 756 21.45 14.14 14.23
CA ASP A 756 22.47 14.10 13.18
C ASP A 756 22.12 14.92 11.92
N ILE A 757 21.52 16.10 12.10
CA ILE A 757 20.91 16.90 11.02
C ILE A 757 21.91 17.21 9.88
N ASP A 758 23.16 17.55 10.24
CA ASP A 758 24.19 17.99 9.29
C ASP A 758 24.67 16.89 8.34
N ARG A 759 24.87 15.67 8.85
CA ARG A 759 25.36 14.54 8.02
C ARG A 759 24.32 14.02 7.05
N HIS A 760 23.09 14.51 7.17
CA HIS A 760 21.91 13.92 6.61
C HIS A 760 21.20 14.89 5.64
N SER A 761 21.75 16.08 5.41
CA SER A 761 21.12 17.11 4.54
C SER A 761 19.66 17.42 4.93
N GLN A 762 19.34 17.23 6.21
CA GLN A 762 18.03 17.53 6.78
C GLN A 762 18.07 18.93 7.39
N ARG A 763 16.88 19.43 7.70
CA ARG A 763 16.68 20.63 8.50
C ARG A 763 15.59 20.36 9.51
N VAL A 764 15.72 20.96 10.69
CA VAL A 764 14.63 21.06 11.65
C VAL A 764 14.15 22.50 11.64
N THR A 765 12.87 22.68 11.34
CA THR A 765 12.22 23.99 11.38
C THR A 765 11.31 24.06 12.60
N THR A 766 11.55 25.04 13.48
CA THR A 766 10.76 25.35 14.68
C THR A 766 9.87 26.59 14.42
N ASN A 767 9.15 27.05 15.43
CA ASN A 767 8.30 28.26 15.38
C ASN A 767 7.28 28.26 14.23
N LEU A 768 6.72 27.09 13.92
CA LEU A 768 5.84 26.88 12.76
C LEU A 768 4.57 27.76 12.83
N LYS A 769 4.01 28.02 14.03
CA LYS A 769 2.74 28.75 14.20
C LYS A 769 2.74 30.15 13.60
N TRP A 770 3.86 30.88 13.70
CA TRP A 770 3.95 32.29 13.33
C TRP A 770 4.57 32.51 11.95
N SER A 771 5.03 31.45 11.29
CA SER A 771 5.79 31.56 10.05
C SER A 771 4.89 31.49 8.81
N ALA A 772 4.49 32.67 8.30
CA ALA A 772 3.74 32.76 7.05
C ALA A 772 4.52 32.20 5.84
N ASP A 773 5.85 32.36 5.84
CA ASP A 773 6.73 31.89 4.78
C ASP A 773 6.83 30.35 4.73
N ASN A 774 6.57 29.67 5.86
CA ASN A 774 6.62 28.22 5.99
C ASN A 774 5.25 27.53 5.85
N SER A 775 4.30 28.15 5.15
CA SER A 775 2.92 27.65 5.01
C SER A 775 2.82 26.15 4.68
N LYS A 776 3.70 25.62 3.82
CA LYS A 776 3.69 24.19 3.48
C LYS A 776 4.21 23.28 4.60
N LEU A 777 5.20 23.72 5.40
CA LEU A 777 5.68 22.97 6.56
C LEU A 777 4.61 22.93 7.67
N VAL A 778 3.87 24.04 7.83
CA VAL A 778 2.72 24.12 8.75
C VAL A 778 1.62 23.14 8.34
N GLU A 779 1.28 23.10 7.04
CA GLU A 779 0.33 22.13 6.49
C GLU A 779 0.76 20.69 6.81
N VAL A 780 2.02 20.32 6.55
CA VAL A 780 2.53 18.96 6.81
C VAL A 780 2.51 18.60 8.30
N PHE A 781 2.85 19.53 9.18
CA PHE A 781 2.78 19.31 10.63
C PHE A 781 1.34 19.00 11.08
N ILE A 782 0.37 19.80 10.60
CA ILE A 782 -1.06 19.62 10.90
C ILE A 782 -1.59 18.31 10.29
N GLU A 783 -1.25 18.00 9.05
CA GLU A 783 -1.64 16.74 8.38
C GLU A 783 -1.17 15.52 9.17
N GLN A 784 0.09 15.49 9.62
CA GLN A 784 0.61 14.38 10.42
C GLN A 784 -0.16 14.22 11.74
N LEU A 785 -0.43 15.32 12.46
CA LEU A 785 -1.27 15.28 13.67
C LEU A 785 -2.67 14.73 13.37
N LEU A 786 -3.31 15.19 12.29
CA LEU A 786 -4.64 14.73 11.90
C LEU A 786 -4.66 13.25 11.53
N HIS A 787 -3.64 12.74 10.84
CA HIS A 787 -3.51 11.31 10.57
C HIS A 787 -3.36 10.51 11.87
N MET A 788 -2.53 10.97 12.81
CA MET A 788 -2.38 10.33 14.13
C MET A 788 -3.72 10.28 14.88
N ILE A 789 -4.45 11.40 14.90
CA ILE A 789 -5.76 11.53 15.54
C ILE A 789 -6.79 10.62 14.88
N ARG A 790 -6.89 10.64 13.56
CA ARG A 790 -7.81 9.81 12.78
C ARG A 790 -7.60 8.32 13.08
N ASN A 791 -6.34 7.87 13.06
CA ASN A 791 -6.01 6.47 13.33
C ASN A 791 -6.32 6.09 14.78
N LYS A 792 -6.05 6.98 15.75
CA LYS A 792 -6.44 6.80 17.16
C LYS A 792 -7.95 6.57 17.29
N ILE A 793 -8.76 7.38 16.61
CA ILE A 793 -10.22 7.26 16.64
C ILE A 793 -10.66 5.92 16.05
N LEU A 794 -10.18 5.55 14.86
CA LEU A 794 -10.55 4.30 14.18
C LEU A 794 -10.15 3.04 14.95
N LEU A 795 -8.92 3.01 15.50
CA LEU A 795 -8.40 1.88 16.26
C LEU A 795 -9.12 1.68 17.59
N ASN A 796 -9.77 2.73 18.12
CA ASN A 796 -10.51 2.70 19.38
C ASN A 796 -12.05 2.71 19.20
N GLY A 797 -12.54 2.36 18.01
CA GLY A 797 -13.98 2.18 17.74
C GLY A 797 -14.79 3.48 17.67
N GLY A 798 -14.14 4.61 17.38
CA GLY A 798 -14.78 5.90 17.20
C GLY A 798 -15.32 6.14 15.78
N ASP A 799 -16.34 6.96 15.67
CA ASP A 799 -16.93 7.41 14.41
C ASP A 799 -16.34 8.76 13.97
N LEU A 800 -15.60 8.74 12.85
CA LEU A 800 -14.97 9.92 12.28
C LEU A 800 -15.98 11.04 11.95
N SER A 801 -17.22 10.71 11.59
CA SER A 801 -18.26 11.69 11.24
C SER A 801 -18.86 12.40 12.46
N ARG A 802 -18.69 11.84 13.67
CA ARG A 802 -19.16 12.42 14.93
C ARG A 802 -18.06 13.12 15.71
N THR A 803 -16.81 13.04 15.22
CA THR A 803 -15.64 13.63 15.87
C THR A 803 -15.75 15.15 15.96
N LYS A 804 -15.40 15.68 17.13
CA LYS A 804 -15.17 17.10 17.36
C LYS A 804 -13.68 17.37 17.48
N LEU A 805 -13.20 18.38 16.77
CA LEU A 805 -11.81 18.83 16.83
C LEU A 805 -11.78 20.28 17.32
N ILE A 806 -10.91 20.56 18.29
CA ILE A 806 -10.74 21.88 18.87
C ILE A 806 -9.30 22.29 18.65
N TRP A 807 -9.07 23.48 18.12
CA TRP A 807 -7.73 24.04 18.05
C TRP A 807 -7.72 25.45 18.63
N PHE A 808 -6.56 25.88 19.13
CA PHE A 808 -6.45 27.11 19.90
C PHE A 808 -5.61 28.18 19.19
N LYS A 809 -6.02 29.44 19.35
CA LYS A 809 -5.25 30.61 18.91
C LYS A 809 -4.99 31.60 20.06
N PRO A 810 -3.86 32.31 20.02
CA PRO A 810 -3.71 33.54 20.78
C PRO A 810 -4.49 34.67 20.10
N LEU A 811 -4.96 35.66 20.87
CA LEU A 811 -5.67 36.82 20.30
C LEU A 811 -4.73 37.76 19.53
N SER A 812 -3.43 37.74 19.84
CA SER A 812 -2.40 38.51 19.13
C SER A 812 -2.08 37.97 17.73
N LEU A 813 -2.60 36.78 17.38
CA LEU A 813 -2.38 36.21 16.05
C LEU A 813 -2.97 37.14 14.96
N PRO A 814 -2.18 37.56 13.95
CA PRO A 814 -2.69 38.43 12.89
C PRO A 814 -3.91 37.82 12.19
N LYS A 815 -4.88 38.66 11.80
CA LYS A 815 -6.15 38.20 11.20
C LYS A 815 -5.91 37.34 9.97
N ARG A 816 -5.06 37.79 9.05
CA ARG A 816 -4.71 37.03 7.84
C ARG A 816 -4.14 35.65 8.15
N LEU A 817 -3.26 35.54 9.15
CA LEU A 817 -2.68 34.27 9.56
C LEU A 817 -3.72 33.38 10.26
N THR A 818 -4.60 33.97 11.08
CA THR A 818 -5.75 33.29 11.70
C THR A 818 -6.67 32.70 10.64
N ASP A 819 -7.07 33.48 9.65
CA ASP A 819 -7.95 33.05 8.56
C ASP A 819 -7.29 31.90 7.77
N ASN A 820 -5.98 32.01 7.47
CA ASN A 820 -5.22 30.96 6.80
C ASN A 820 -5.17 29.66 7.60
N LEU A 821 -4.86 29.72 8.90
CA LEU A 821 -4.80 28.55 9.77
C LEU A 821 -6.18 27.94 9.98
N ASN A 822 -7.23 28.75 10.12
CA ASN A 822 -8.59 28.24 10.27
C ASN A 822 -9.03 27.48 9.02
N ASN A 823 -8.80 28.06 7.84
CA ASN A 823 -9.07 27.39 6.56
C ASN A 823 -8.27 26.10 6.42
N LEU A 824 -7.00 26.11 6.84
CA LEU A 824 -6.14 24.92 6.81
C LEU A 824 -6.67 23.81 7.72
N TRP A 825 -6.97 24.10 8.98
CA TRP A 825 -7.55 23.16 9.93
C TRP A 825 -8.89 22.61 9.44
N GLU A 826 -9.79 23.47 8.94
CA GLU A 826 -11.07 23.04 8.40
C GLU A 826 -10.91 22.12 7.18
N ASN A 827 -10.11 22.52 6.20
CA ASN A 827 -9.94 21.77 4.96
C ASN A 827 -9.28 20.42 5.21
N LYS A 828 -8.18 20.39 5.97
CA LYS A 828 -7.45 19.14 6.24
C LYS A 828 -8.19 18.21 7.17
N SER A 829 -8.95 18.73 8.14
CA SER A 829 -9.81 17.89 8.97
C SER A 829 -10.93 17.25 8.14
N LYS A 830 -11.56 18.01 7.23
CA LYS A 830 -12.59 17.49 6.32
C LYS A 830 -12.04 16.44 5.34
N GLU A 831 -10.80 16.62 4.89
CA GLU A 831 -10.07 15.70 4.01
C GLU A 831 -9.68 14.40 4.72
N ILE A 832 -9.06 14.50 5.91
CA ILE A 832 -8.41 13.36 6.60
C ILE A 832 -9.36 12.64 7.58
N ILE A 833 -10.16 13.39 8.34
CA ILE A 833 -11.07 12.82 9.35
C ILE A 833 -12.42 12.50 8.70
N SER A 834 -13.21 13.51 8.35
CA SER A 834 -14.53 13.33 7.73
C SER A 834 -15.07 14.67 7.25
N LYS A 835 -15.83 14.67 6.14
CA LYS A 835 -16.55 15.86 5.65
C LYS A 835 -17.47 16.51 6.70
N SER A 836 -17.94 15.72 7.68
CA SER A 836 -18.84 16.16 8.75
C SER A 836 -18.14 16.46 10.08
N VAL A 837 -16.80 16.42 10.13
CA VAL A 837 -16.05 16.74 11.35
C VAL A 837 -16.35 18.17 11.79
N ASP A 838 -16.57 18.33 13.09
CA ASP A 838 -16.93 19.60 13.70
C ASP A 838 -15.66 20.27 14.25
N VAL A 839 -15.14 21.29 13.54
CA VAL A 839 -13.89 21.98 13.89
C VAL A 839 -14.20 23.29 14.60
N HIS A 840 -13.74 23.44 15.83
CA HIS A 840 -13.94 24.62 16.68
C HIS A 840 -12.63 25.33 16.95
N LEU A 841 -12.66 26.66 16.80
CA LEU A 841 -11.58 27.55 17.18
C LEU A 841 -11.89 28.18 18.54
N MET A 842 -10.93 28.11 19.46
CA MET A 842 -11.04 28.69 20.80
C MET A 842 -9.82 29.57 21.11
N ASN A 843 -9.97 30.63 21.91
CA ASN A 843 -8.82 31.39 22.38
C ASN A 843 -8.10 30.65 23.52
N GLU A 844 -6.76 30.65 23.49
CA GLU A 844 -5.91 29.94 24.45
C GLU A 844 -6.16 30.37 25.90
N SER A 845 -6.36 31.67 26.15
CA SER A 845 -6.56 32.23 27.49
C SER A 845 -7.89 31.86 28.14
N GLU A 846 -8.87 31.37 27.38
CA GLU A 846 -10.20 31.03 27.90
C GLU A 846 -10.29 29.61 28.41
N ALA A 847 -9.54 28.71 27.78
CA ALA A 847 -9.61 27.28 28.08
C ALA A 847 -9.30 26.93 29.55
N PRO A 848 -8.30 27.54 30.23
CA PRO A 848 -7.99 27.25 31.62
C PRO A 848 -9.16 27.48 32.59
N TYR A 849 -10.04 28.46 32.32
CA TYR A 849 -11.24 28.68 33.13
C TYR A 849 -12.12 27.43 33.19
N PHE A 850 -12.37 26.80 32.04
CA PHE A 850 -13.19 25.58 31.97
C PHE A 850 -12.52 24.40 32.66
N TYR A 851 -11.18 24.29 32.58
CA TYR A 851 -10.42 23.26 33.27
C TYR A 851 -10.54 23.40 34.79
N TYR A 852 -10.22 24.57 35.35
CA TYR A 852 -10.26 24.78 36.80
C TYR A 852 -11.67 24.73 37.37
N ARG A 853 -12.68 25.16 36.60
CA ARG A 853 -14.10 25.01 36.97
C ARG A 853 -14.53 23.54 36.96
N ALA A 854 -14.11 22.75 35.96
CA ALA A 854 -14.39 21.31 35.92
C ALA A 854 -13.73 20.55 37.07
N LYS A 855 -12.57 21.01 37.56
CA LYS A 855 -11.89 20.46 38.75
C LYS A 855 -12.45 20.98 40.08
N GLY A 856 -13.49 21.82 40.08
CA GLY A 856 -14.08 22.39 41.28
C GLY A 856 -13.19 23.39 42.03
N LYS A 857 -12.13 23.91 41.39
CA LYS A 857 -11.21 24.90 41.99
C LYS A 857 -11.68 26.34 41.85
N VAL A 858 -12.59 26.59 40.92
CA VAL A 858 -13.15 27.91 40.61
C VAL A 858 -14.68 27.84 40.74
N GLU A 859 -15.25 28.74 41.54
CA GLU A 859 -16.70 28.82 41.75
C GLU A 859 -17.42 29.45 40.56
N LYS A 860 -18.70 29.12 40.35
CA LYS A 860 -19.49 29.66 39.24
C LYS A 860 -19.63 31.19 39.32
N SER A 861 -19.75 31.78 40.50
CA SER A 861 -19.95 33.22 40.67
C SER A 861 -18.65 34.03 40.79
N SER A 862 -17.46 33.39 40.79
CA SER A 862 -16.21 34.12 41.01
C SER A 862 -15.80 34.96 39.79
N SER A 863 -15.10 36.07 40.07
CA SER A 863 -14.36 36.85 39.08
C SER A 863 -12.96 36.24 38.95
N VAL A 864 -12.58 35.89 37.74
CA VAL A 864 -11.38 35.10 37.42
C VAL A 864 -10.54 35.83 36.40
N VAL A 865 -9.23 35.87 36.64
CA VAL A 865 -8.23 36.28 35.65
C VAL A 865 -7.50 35.04 35.17
N SER A 866 -7.67 34.68 33.91
CA SER A 866 -6.93 33.61 33.26
C SER A 866 -5.81 34.20 32.41
N ILE A 867 -4.57 33.73 32.60
CA ILE A 867 -3.37 34.22 31.92
C ILE A 867 -2.65 33.01 31.31
N ASP A 868 -2.58 32.93 29.98
CA ASP A 868 -1.70 32.02 29.26
C ASP A 868 -0.40 32.75 28.91
N ILE A 869 0.71 32.35 29.54
CA ILE A 869 2.04 32.87 29.22
C ILE A 869 2.69 31.87 28.26
N GLY A 870 2.59 32.14 26.97
CA GLY A 870 3.22 31.36 25.92
C GLY A 870 4.72 31.67 25.76
N GLY A 871 5.32 31.11 24.71
CA GLY A 871 6.67 31.50 24.29
C GLY A 871 6.69 32.90 23.67
N GLY A 872 5.83 33.15 22.69
CA GLY A 872 5.76 34.43 21.96
C GLY A 872 4.79 35.46 22.52
N SER A 873 3.61 35.03 22.99
CA SER A 873 2.54 35.91 23.47
C SER A 873 2.17 35.64 24.93
N THR A 874 1.55 36.63 25.56
CA THR A 874 0.76 36.44 26.78
C THR A 874 -0.69 36.80 26.48
N ASP A 875 -1.59 35.85 26.70
CA ASP A 875 -3.02 35.96 26.43
C ASP A 875 -3.79 36.00 27.75
N ILE A 876 -4.70 36.97 27.91
CA ILE A 876 -5.43 37.22 29.14
C ILE A 876 -6.93 37.14 28.87
N ALA A 877 -7.66 36.42 29.72
CA ALA A 877 -9.12 36.41 29.73
C ALA A 877 -9.64 36.74 31.14
N LEU A 878 -10.51 37.74 31.22
CA LEU A 878 -11.21 38.15 32.43
C LEU A 878 -12.64 37.59 32.35
N VAL A 879 -13.03 36.79 33.34
CA VAL A 879 -14.30 36.07 33.34
C VAL A 879 -15.04 36.37 34.64
N SER A 880 -16.29 36.80 34.55
CA SER A 880 -17.16 36.98 35.73
C SER A 880 -18.60 36.56 35.44
N ASN A 881 -19.47 36.61 36.46
CA ASN A 881 -20.91 36.32 36.34
C ASN A 881 -21.23 34.94 35.71
N GLY A 882 -20.53 33.87 36.11
CA GLY A 882 -20.78 32.54 35.57
C GLY A 882 -20.30 32.32 34.13
N GLY A 883 -19.41 33.19 33.63
CA GLY A 883 -18.93 33.16 32.25
C GLY A 883 -19.66 34.14 31.33
N ARG A 884 -20.72 34.81 31.80
CA ARG A 884 -21.55 35.70 30.96
C ARG A 884 -20.87 37.02 30.61
N THR A 885 -20.00 37.51 31.49
CA THR A 885 -19.21 38.71 31.24
C THR A 885 -17.77 38.27 31.01
N LYS A 886 -17.27 38.53 29.80
CA LYS A 886 -15.94 38.13 29.38
C LYS A 886 -15.27 39.25 28.62
N ILE A 887 -13.98 39.44 28.92
CA ILE A 887 -13.06 40.33 28.21
C ILE A 887 -11.79 39.56 27.95
N ALA A 888 -11.29 39.58 26.73
CA ALA A 888 -10.01 38.94 26.40
C ALA A 888 -9.09 39.90 25.65
N THR A 889 -7.77 39.78 25.90
CA THR A 889 -6.70 40.58 25.29
C THR A 889 -5.44 39.74 25.13
N SER A 890 -4.48 40.19 24.32
CA SER A 890 -3.19 39.52 24.12
C SER A 890 -2.10 40.52 23.76
N ALA A 891 -0.86 40.17 24.06
CA ALA A 891 0.31 40.97 23.74
C ALA A 891 1.48 40.08 23.32
N TYR A 892 2.35 40.58 22.43
CA TYR A 892 3.63 39.98 22.10
C TYR A 892 4.64 40.17 23.25
N PHE A 893 4.33 39.53 24.38
CA PHE A 893 5.06 39.61 25.63
C PHE A 893 5.04 38.23 26.31
N GLY A 894 5.45 37.20 25.59
CA GLY A 894 5.62 35.85 26.13
C GLY A 894 6.98 35.66 26.81
N ALA A 895 7.23 34.46 27.35
CA ALA A 895 8.45 34.16 28.08
C ALA A 895 9.74 34.25 27.23
N ASN A 896 9.66 34.19 25.89
CA ASN A 896 10.83 34.38 25.01
C ASN A 896 11.51 35.74 25.23
N THR A 897 10.77 36.76 25.69
CA THR A 897 11.33 38.07 26.09
C THR A 897 12.46 37.96 27.11
N LEU A 898 12.46 36.92 27.95
CA LEU A 898 13.49 36.70 28.96
C LEU A 898 14.77 36.08 28.35
N TYR A 899 14.67 35.43 27.20
CA TYR A 899 15.74 34.60 26.63
C TYR A 899 16.25 35.08 25.26
N GLU A 900 15.56 36.04 24.62
CA GLU A 900 15.86 36.48 23.26
C GLU A 900 17.10 37.39 23.13
N GLY A 901 17.64 37.42 21.92
CA GLY A 901 18.72 38.31 21.49
C GLY A 901 18.26 39.70 21.06
N LYS A 902 19.19 40.55 20.64
CA LYS A 902 18.87 41.84 20.01
C LYS A 902 18.13 41.60 18.69
N ASP A 903 17.04 42.33 18.48
CA ASP A 903 16.27 42.24 17.23
C ASP A 903 17.14 42.64 16.01
N THR A 904 17.14 41.79 14.98
CA THR A 904 17.84 42.02 13.70
C THR A 904 17.00 41.51 12.54
N LYS A 905 17.12 42.15 11.37
CA LYS A 905 16.49 41.68 10.12
C LYS A 905 17.22 40.51 9.48
N ASP A 906 18.49 40.33 9.83
CA ASP A 906 19.30 39.21 9.37
C ASP A 906 19.38 38.17 10.51
N PRO A 907 18.75 37.00 10.36
CA PRO A 907 18.81 35.93 11.34
C PRO A 907 20.24 35.48 11.64
N SER A 908 21.18 35.64 10.70
CA SER A 908 22.59 35.31 10.91
C SER A 908 23.32 36.29 11.85
N LEU A 909 22.70 37.43 12.14
CA LEU A 909 23.22 38.45 13.07
C LEU A 909 22.51 38.41 14.43
N GLU A 910 21.61 37.45 14.69
CA GLU A 910 20.91 37.36 15.97
C GLU A 910 21.92 37.10 17.09
N THR A 911 21.95 37.98 18.09
CA THR A 911 22.87 37.81 19.22
C THR A 911 22.30 36.78 20.19
N GLU A 912 23.14 36.01 20.86
CA GLU A 912 22.69 35.18 21.97
C GLU A 912 22.09 36.05 23.10
N GLY A 913 20.95 35.63 23.65
CA GLY A 913 20.25 36.36 24.69
C GLY A 913 20.99 36.31 26.04
N GLY A 914 20.72 37.29 26.90
CA GLY A 914 21.49 37.51 28.13
C GLY A 914 21.51 36.30 29.08
N ILE A 915 20.35 35.67 29.32
CA ILE A 915 20.26 34.48 30.18
C ILE A 915 21.05 33.31 29.57
N VAL A 916 20.84 33.03 28.28
CA VAL A 916 21.51 31.92 27.57
C VAL A 916 23.03 32.12 27.61
N SER A 917 23.50 33.33 27.27
CA SER A 917 24.92 33.68 27.29
C SER A 917 25.53 33.56 28.69
N ARG A 918 24.83 34.02 29.74
CA ARG A 918 25.28 33.95 31.14
C ARG A 918 25.51 32.52 31.61
N TYR A 919 24.64 31.57 31.23
CA TYR A 919 24.70 30.19 31.73
C TYR A 919 25.33 29.19 30.76
N ARG A 920 25.69 29.60 29.54
CA ARG A 920 26.31 28.74 28.52
C ARG A 920 27.48 27.91 29.04
N ASN A 921 28.47 28.56 29.64
CA ASN A 921 29.68 27.89 30.15
C ASN A 921 29.37 27.02 31.37
N TRP A 922 28.50 27.48 32.27
CA TRP A 922 28.05 26.69 33.41
C TRP A 922 27.37 25.39 32.95
N PHE A 923 26.50 25.49 31.94
CA PHE A 923 25.77 24.36 31.40
C PHE A 923 26.70 23.35 30.74
N LYS A 924 27.67 23.83 29.93
CA LYS A 924 28.72 22.98 29.34
C LYS A 924 29.53 22.23 30.40
N ASN A 925 29.96 22.93 31.45
CA ASN A 925 30.68 22.30 32.57
C ASN A 925 29.82 21.24 33.29
N LYS A 926 28.51 21.48 33.44
CA LYS A 926 27.57 20.49 34.01
C LYS A 926 27.40 19.26 33.13
N ILE A 927 27.40 19.42 31.81
CA ILE A 927 27.43 18.28 30.87
C ILE A 927 28.70 17.46 31.08
N GLU A 928 29.87 18.10 31.14
CA GLU A 928 31.16 17.42 31.37
C GLU A 928 31.17 16.66 32.71
N LEU A 929 30.66 17.27 33.78
CA LEU A 929 30.51 16.61 35.08
C LEU A 929 29.52 15.44 35.03
N THR A 930 28.43 15.55 34.27
CA THR A 930 27.47 14.45 34.07
C THR A 930 28.14 13.27 33.38
N LYS A 931 28.96 13.56 32.35
CA LYS A 931 29.74 12.57 31.58
C LYS A 931 30.79 11.86 32.43
N GLN A 932 31.44 12.59 33.35
CA GLN A 932 32.46 12.04 34.26
C GLN A 932 31.87 11.37 35.51
N GLY A 933 30.60 11.67 35.84
CA GLY A 933 29.94 11.25 37.07
C GLY A 933 28.75 10.32 36.85
N ILE A 934 27.54 10.89 36.94
CA ILE A 934 26.25 10.17 37.12
C ILE A 934 25.92 9.24 35.94
N SER A 935 26.21 9.65 34.70
CA SER A 935 25.98 8.81 33.52
C SER A 935 26.80 9.30 32.33
N GLN A 936 27.79 8.49 31.92
CA GLN A 936 28.63 8.78 30.76
C GLN A 936 27.83 8.85 29.45
N ALA A 937 26.87 7.93 29.27
CA ALA A 937 26.02 7.88 28.08
C ALA A 937 25.15 9.13 27.98
N GLU A 938 24.51 9.54 29.07
CA GLU A 938 23.68 10.75 29.13
C GLU A 938 24.50 12.02 28.91
N GLY A 939 25.66 12.14 29.57
CA GLY A 939 26.54 13.28 29.39
C GLY A 939 27.05 13.40 27.95
N SER A 940 27.41 12.27 27.31
CA SER A 940 27.83 12.25 25.90
C SER A 940 26.68 12.64 24.96
N ARG A 941 25.46 12.15 25.24
CA ARG A 941 24.25 12.52 24.49
C ARG A 941 23.95 14.01 24.58
N LEU A 942 23.99 14.57 25.80
CA LEU A 942 23.77 16.00 26.03
C LEU A 942 24.87 16.87 25.40
N GLU A 943 26.13 16.42 25.41
CA GLU A 943 27.23 17.11 24.75
C GLU A 943 27.03 17.22 23.24
N ILE A 944 26.56 16.15 22.60
CA ILE A 944 26.26 16.13 21.16
C ILE A 944 25.13 17.12 20.86
N ILE A 945 24.02 17.09 21.62
CA ILE A 945 22.90 18.02 21.43
C ILE A 945 23.35 19.46 21.71
N PHE A 946 24.18 19.69 22.73
CA PHE A 946 24.75 21.00 23.03
C PHE A 946 25.54 21.54 21.85
N ASN A 947 26.43 20.75 21.25
CA ASN A 947 27.20 21.18 20.09
C ASN A 947 26.29 21.47 18.87
N GLU A 948 25.26 20.65 18.66
CA GLU A 948 24.28 20.86 17.59
C GLU A 948 23.49 22.17 17.79
N ILE A 949 22.94 22.41 18.99
CA ILE A 949 22.04 23.53 19.25
C ILE A 949 22.79 24.83 19.59
N MET A 950 23.82 24.76 20.43
CA MET A 950 24.49 25.93 20.99
C MET A 950 25.65 26.44 20.14
N GLU A 951 26.30 25.56 19.36
CA GLU A 951 27.54 25.90 18.62
C GLU A 951 27.33 26.02 17.09
N SER A 952 26.31 25.38 16.51
CA SER A 952 26.14 25.36 15.04
C SER A 952 25.74 26.69 14.41
N GLY A 953 25.28 27.66 15.22
CA GLY A 953 24.78 28.95 14.75
C GLY A 953 23.43 28.91 14.02
N ARG A 954 22.76 27.74 13.95
CA ARG A 954 21.51 27.53 13.20
C ARG A 954 20.23 27.75 14.01
N PHE A 955 20.35 27.86 15.33
CA PHE A 955 19.22 27.88 16.26
C PHE A 955 19.12 29.23 16.98
N SER A 956 17.88 29.68 17.19
CA SER A 956 17.60 30.96 17.88
C SER A 956 17.99 30.90 19.34
N SER A 957 18.10 32.06 20.00
CA SER A 957 18.34 32.09 21.45
C SER A 957 17.22 31.41 22.25
N SER A 958 15.98 31.46 21.76
CA SER A 958 14.84 30.80 22.40
C SER A 958 14.88 29.26 22.29
N ASP A 959 15.42 28.73 21.18
CA ASP A 959 15.65 27.29 21.01
C ASP A 959 16.76 26.81 21.95
N LYS A 960 17.84 27.58 22.06
CA LYS A 960 18.93 27.33 23.02
C LYS A 960 18.43 27.27 24.46
N ALA A 961 17.63 28.26 24.88
CA ALA A 961 17.01 28.25 26.20
C ALA A 961 16.10 27.04 26.41
N SER A 962 15.29 26.70 25.40
CA SER A 962 14.39 25.53 25.44
C SER A 962 15.16 24.23 25.68
N PHE A 963 16.27 24.03 24.96
CA PHE A 963 17.17 22.90 25.18
C PHE A 963 17.69 22.86 26.62
N MET A 964 18.10 23.99 27.18
CA MET A 964 18.60 24.05 28.56
C MET A 964 17.55 23.60 29.59
N TYR A 965 16.28 23.96 29.40
CA TYR A 965 15.18 23.46 30.24
C TYR A 965 14.85 21.99 29.99
N SER A 966 15.06 21.48 28.77
CA SER A 966 14.77 20.09 28.42
C SER A 966 15.71 19.09 29.11
N ALA A 967 16.94 19.50 29.43
CA ALA A 967 17.96 18.68 30.06
C ALA A 967 17.72 18.53 31.58
N LYS A 968 16.71 17.73 31.95
CA LYS A 968 16.27 17.55 33.35
C LYS A 968 17.40 17.19 34.33
N ASN A 969 18.44 16.47 33.89
CA ASN A 969 19.57 16.05 34.73
C ASN A 969 20.59 17.17 35.03
N ILE A 970 20.47 18.35 34.40
CA ILE A 970 21.36 19.50 34.62
C ILE A 970 20.76 20.47 35.66
N ASP A 971 19.49 20.32 36.03
CA ASP A 971 18.77 21.16 37.01
C ASP A 971 18.88 22.68 36.71
N PHE A 972 18.65 23.08 35.46
CA PHE A 972 18.75 24.49 35.08
C PHE A 972 17.79 25.41 35.86
N ASP A 973 16.57 24.94 36.15
CA ASP A 973 15.59 25.64 37.00
C ASP A 973 16.17 25.99 38.38
N LYS A 974 16.91 25.04 38.98
CA LYS A 974 17.55 25.25 40.28
C LYS A 974 18.62 26.32 40.18
N GLN A 975 19.45 26.28 39.14
CA GLN A 975 20.50 27.28 38.93
C GLN A 975 19.92 28.70 38.74
N LEU A 976 18.75 28.82 38.13
CA LEU A 976 18.04 30.09 38.01
C LEU A 976 17.44 30.54 39.35
N SER A 977 16.89 29.63 40.16
CA SER A 977 16.36 29.95 41.50
C SER A 977 17.41 30.45 42.49
N GLU A 978 18.69 30.17 42.23
CA GLU A 978 19.82 30.60 43.08
C GLU A 978 20.44 31.94 42.61
N ASP A 979 20.08 32.45 41.43
CA ASP A 979 20.67 33.68 40.87
C ASP A 979 19.92 34.94 41.29
N GLN A 980 20.54 35.68 42.21
CA GLN A 980 19.94 36.83 42.87
C GLN A 980 19.69 38.06 41.97
N ASP A 981 20.28 38.09 40.79
CA ASP A 981 20.12 39.18 39.82
C ASP A 981 19.01 38.86 38.82
N ILE A 982 19.05 37.66 38.23
CA ILE A 982 18.18 37.27 37.12
C ILE A 982 16.72 37.11 37.56
N LEU A 983 16.47 36.69 38.81
CA LEU A 983 15.12 36.53 39.36
C LEU A 983 14.29 37.82 39.38
N LEU A 984 14.96 38.99 39.44
CA LEU A 984 14.27 40.28 39.32
C LEU A 984 13.56 40.43 37.97
N LEU A 985 14.15 39.92 36.89
CA LEU A 985 13.58 40.00 35.54
C LEU A 985 12.33 39.13 35.40
N PHE A 986 12.34 37.93 36.00
CA PHE A 986 11.18 37.04 36.06
C PHE A 986 10.03 37.64 36.89
N LEU A 987 10.35 38.24 38.04
CA LEU A 987 9.34 38.91 38.88
C LEU A 987 8.78 40.16 38.19
N LEU A 988 9.59 40.93 37.47
CA LEU A 988 9.16 42.08 36.68
C LEU A 988 8.22 41.67 35.54
N HIS A 989 8.59 40.61 34.79
CA HIS A 989 7.75 40.05 33.73
C HIS A 989 6.40 39.59 34.26
N TYR A 990 6.40 38.85 35.38
CA TYR A 990 5.19 38.43 36.07
C TYR A 990 4.32 39.62 36.49
N ALA A 991 4.91 40.60 37.19
CA ALA A 991 4.20 41.77 37.67
C ALA A 991 3.60 42.59 36.53
N ALA A 992 4.27 42.69 35.38
CA ALA A 992 3.74 43.38 34.21
C ALA A 992 2.45 42.72 33.67
N CYS A 993 2.41 41.38 33.63
CA CYS A 993 1.23 40.63 33.23
C CYS A 993 0.05 40.86 34.19
N ILE A 994 0.30 40.78 35.51
CA ILE A 994 -0.71 41.06 36.54
C ILE A 994 -1.20 42.51 36.45
N TYR A 995 -0.28 43.46 36.32
CA TYR A 995 -0.58 44.89 36.25
C TYR A 995 -1.57 45.18 35.12
N HIS A 996 -1.27 44.69 33.91
CA HIS A 996 -2.11 44.91 32.75
C HIS A 996 -3.49 44.23 32.90
N ALA A 997 -3.54 42.98 33.36
CA ALA A 997 -4.79 42.25 33.56
C ALA A 997 -5.72 42.95 34.56
N VAL A 998 -5.18 43.37 35.71
CA VAL A 998 -5.95 44.00 36.78
C VAL A 998 -6.36 45.43 36.43
N GLN A 999 -5.51 46.17 35.73
CA GLN A 999 -5.83 47.48 35.19
C GLN A 999 -7.04 47.41 34.25
N LEU A 1000 -7.04 46.46 33.31
CA LEU A 1000 -8.16 46.24 32.39
C LEU A 1000 -9.44 45.86 33.13
N LEU A 1001 -9.33 44.96 34.12
CA LEU A 1001 -10.43 44.50 34.95
C LEU A 1001 -11.08 45.68 35.72
N ALA A 1002 -10.28 46.51 36.37
CA ALA A 1002 -10.76 47.69 37.12
C ALA A 1002 -11.48 48.69 36.20
N ILE A 1003 -10.87 49.00 35.06
CA ILE A 1003 -11.40 50.00 34.11
C ILE A 1003 -12.72 49.54 33.53
N LYS A 1004 -12.87 48.26 33.23
CA LYS A 1004 -14.14 47.70 32.72
C LYS A 1004 -15.21 47.53 33.80
N GLY A 1005 -14.96 47.98 35.03
CA GLY A 1005 -15.91 47.91 36.13
C GLY A 1005 -16.22 46.49 36.57
N MET A 1006 -15.30 45.55 36.33
CA MET A 1006 -15.48 44.16 36.74
C MET A 1006 -15.15 43.99 38.23
N PRO A 1007 -15.81 43.05 38.95
CA PRO A 1007 -15.51 42.78 40.35
C PRO A 1007 -14.07 42.33 40.55
N TYR A 1008 -13.46 42.76 41.66
CA TYR A 1008 -12.11 42.34 42.04
C TYR A 1008 -11.95 40.80 41.95
N PRO A 1009 -10.88 40.29 41.31
CA PRO A 1009 -10.76 38.87 41.04
C PRO A 1009 -10.47 38.07 42.31
N LYS A 1010 -11.12 36.90 42.45
CA LYS A 1010 -10.84 35.93 43.50
C LYS A 1010 -9.81 34.89 43.07
N ASP A 1011 -9.76 34.57 41.79
CA ASP A 1011 -8.93 33.50 41.25
C ASP A 1011 -8.04 34.01 40.11
N PHE A 1012 -6.75 33.69 40.16
CA PHE A 1012 -5.83 33.85 39.04
C PHE A 1012 -5.40 32.49 38.52
N CYS A 1013 -5.70 32.20 37.26
CA CYS A 1013 -5.41 30.92 36.61
C CYS A 1013 -4.26 31.08 35.62
N PHE A 1014 -3.17 30.34 35.82
CA PHE A 1014 -2.01 30.36 34.93
C PHE A 1014 -1.98 29.13 34.02
N SER A 1015 -1.62 29.40 32.76
CA SER A 1015 -1.40 28.41 31.70
C SER A 1015 -0.25 28.86 30.78
N GLY A 1016 0.01 28.12 29.70
CA GLY A 1016 1.14 28.35 28.81
C GLY A 1016 2.49 27.85 29.35
N THR A 1017 3.37 27.37 28.48
CA THR A 1017 4.68 26.82 28.92
C THR A 1017 5.56 27.88 29.58
N GLY A 1018 5.43 29.15 29.17
CA GLY A 1018 6.17 30.26 29.73
C GLY A 1018 5.87 30.49 31.22
N SER A 1019 4.70 30.10 31.72
CA SER A 1019 4.38 30.25 33.15
C SER A 1019 5.16 29.28 34.06
N LYS A 1020 5.89 28.30 33.51
CA LYS A 1020 6.65 27.31 34.30
C LYS A 1020 7.73 27.96 35.16
N TYR A 1021 8.21 29.17 34.82
CA TYR A 1021 9.18 29.88 35.66
C TYR A 1021 8.66 30.19 37.06
N LEU A 1022 7.34 30.24 37.26
CA LEU A 1022 6.73 30.43 38.58
C LEU A 1022 7.14 29.33 39.56
N ASN A 1023 7.51 28.15 39.06
CA ASN A 1023 7.95 27.03 39.89
C ASN A 1023 9.32 27.28 40.54
N PHE A 1024 10.24 27.95 39.85
CA PHE A 1024 11.55 28.30 40.39
C PHE A 1024 11.61 29.72 40.96
N LEU A 1025 10.70 30.62 40.57
CA LEU A 1025 10.59 31.97 41.14
C LEU A 1025 10.12 31.90 42.60
N ASP A 1026 9.09 31.10 42.89
CA ASP A 1026 8.66 30.79 44.25
C ASP A 1026 8.79 29.28 44.48
N VAL A 1027 9.85 28.87 45.19
CA VAL A 1027 10.14 27.46 45.47
C VAL A 1027 9.24 26.83 46.53
N THR A 1028 8.33 27.61 47.16
CA THR A 1028 7.35 27.06 48.10
C THR A 1028 6.37 26.14 47.37
N LYS A 1029 5.89 25.11 48.08
CA LYS A 1029 5.01 24.08 47.51
C LYS A 1029 3.64 24.65 47.09
N ASP A 1030 3.13 25.60 47.88
CA ASP A 1030 1.83 26.26 47.71
C ASP A 1030 1.94 27.61 46.99
N LYS A 1031 3.14 28.00 46.54
CA LYS A 1031 3.37 29.30 45.86
C LYS A 1031 2.89 30.48 46.72
N LYS A 1032 3.07 30.38 48.04
CA LYS A 1032 2.51 31.31 49.02
C LYS A 1032 3.08 32.72 48.88
N ASN A 1033 4.37 32.85 48.58
CA ASN A 1033 5.02 34.15 48.48
C ASN A 1033 4.46 34.90 47.27
N ILE A 1034 4.41 34.24 46.11
CA ILE A 1034 3.89 34.84 44.88
C ILE A 1034 2.37 35.06 44.95
N GLN A 1035 1.61 34.19 45.61
CA GLN A 1035 0.19 34.43 45.91
C GLN A 1035 0.02 35.71 46.74
N LYS A 1036 0.80 35.88 47.81
CA LYS A 1036 0.72 37.08 48.66
C LYS A 1036 1.16 38.35 47.93
N PHE A 1037 2.20 38.25 47.11
CA PHE A 1037 2.61 39.35 46.23
C PHE A 1037 1.49 39.74 45.27
N THR A 1038 0.84 38.75 44.63
CA THR A 1038 -0.25 38.99 43.69
C THR A 1038 -1.43 39.64 44.37
N GLU A 1039 -1.80 39.18 45.58
CA GLU A 1039 -2.87 39.75 46.39
C GLU A 1039 -2.66 41.26 46.62
N ILE A 1040 -1.49 41.62 47.18
CA ILE A 1040 -1.19 43.01 47.52
C ILE A 1040 -0.97 43.86 46.26
N PHE A 1041 -0.26 43.33 45.27
CA PHE A 1041 0.03 44.05 44.02
C PHE A 1041 -1.25 44.32 43.22
N ALA A 1042 -2.08 43.28 42.99
CA ALA A 1042 -3.35 43.42 42.29
C ALA A 1042 -4.29 44.36 43.04
N LYS A 1043 -4.36 44.30 44.38
CA LYS A 1043 -5.18 45.24 45.16
C LYS A 1043 -4.75 46.70 44.95
N LYS A 1044 -3.44 46.98 45.06
CA LYS A 1044 -2.89 48.33 44.81
C LYS A 1044 -3.21 48.83 43.40
N VAL A 1045 -3.12 47.96 42.39
CA VAL A 1045 -3.45 48.31 41.01
C VAL A 1045 -4.95 48.56 40.88
N TYR A 1046 -5.81 47.65 41.34
CA TYR A 1046 -7.26 47.76 41.23
C TYR A 1046 -7.80 49.03 41.91
N ASP A 1047 -7.39 49.28 43.16
CA ASP A 1047 -7.79 50.46 43.92
C ASP A 1047 -7.37 51.77 43.23
N LYS A 1048 -6.27 51.75 42.49
CA LYS A 1048 -5.77 52.91 41.73
C LYS A 1048 -6.60 53.22 40.48
N TYR A 1049 -7.33 52.25 39.93
CA TYR A 1049 -8.09 52.39 38.67
C TYR A 1049 -9.62 52.27 38.84
N LYS A 1050 -10.15 51.77 39.96
CA LYS A 1050 -11.60 51.53 40.16
C LYS A 1050 -12.46 52.81 40.17
N ASP A 1051 -11.89 53.93 40.59
CA ASP A 1051 -12.64 55.19 40.77
C ASP A 1051 -12.86 55.94 39.44
N LEU A 1052 -12.32 55.43 38.33
CA LEU A 1052 -12.61 55.88 36.97
C LEU A 1052 -14.02 55.42 36.56
N LYS A 1053 -15.05 56.05 37.13
CA LYS A 1053 -16.48 55.73 36.89
C LYS A 1053 -16.81 55.71 35.40
N ILE A 1054 -17.01 54.51 34.85
CA ILE A 1054 -17.45 54.29 33.46
C ILE A 1054 -18.99 54.23 33.41
N GLU A 1055 -19.64 55.27 32.91
CA GLU A 1055 -21.02 55.15 32.45
C GLU A 1055 -21.04 54.37 31.12
N ALA A 1056 -21.56 53.15 31.15
CA ALA A 1056 -21.89 52.39 29.95
C ALA A 1056 -23.21 52.91 29.37
N LYS A 1057 -23.13 53.80 28.37
CA LYS A 1057 -24.24 54.00 27.43
C LYS A 1057 -23.95 53.20 26.18
N GLU A 1058 -24.67 52.10 26.00
CA GLU A 1058 -24.74 51.37 24.74
C GLU A 1058 -25.16 52.34 23.63
N GLN A 1059 -24.32 52.49 22.61
CA GLN A 1059 -24.76 53.05 21.34
C GLN A 1059 -25.55 51.96 20.62
N LYS A 1060 -26.85 52.21 20.43
CA LYS A 1060 -27.67 51.48 19.47
C LYS A 1060 -27.15 51.80 18.07
N GLU A 1061 -26.34 50.91 17.51
CA GLU A 1061 -26.10 50.89 16.06
C GLU A 1061 -27.18 50.05 15.38
N ASN A 1062 -27.73 50.62 14.30
CA ASN A 1062 -28.83 50.09 13.53
C ASN A 1062 -28.51 48.69 12.98
N GLN A 1063 -29.31 47.71 13.38
CA GLN A 1063 -29.44 46.44 12.67
C GLN A 1063 -30.38 46.65 11.48
N GLU A 1064 -29.81 46.88 10.30
CA GLU A 1064 -30.45 46.45 9.06
C GLU A 1064 -29.53 45.42 8.40
N GLU A 1065 -30.15 44.37 7.87
CA GLU A 1065 -29.58 43.28 7.07
C GLU A 1065 -29.01 42.06 7.83
N GLN A 1066 -29.91 41.18 8.26
CA GLN A 1066 -29.85 39.74 7.94
C GLN A 1066 -31.21 39.08 8.25
N GLN A 1067 -32.11 39.06 7.25
CA GLN A 1067 -33.22 38.11 7.22
C GLN A 1067 -32.73 36.81 6.59
N VAL A 1068 -32.68 35.74 7.37
CA VAL A 1068 -32.77 34.37 6.85
C VAL A 1068 -33.94 33.69 7.55
N GLN A 1069 -34.78 33.06 6.73
CA GLN A 1069 -36.00 32.34 7.06
C GLN A 1069 -35.79 31.31 8.18
N GLU A 1070 -36.43 31.54 9.33
CA GLU A 1070 -36.81 30.47 10.26
C GLU A 1070 -38.25 30.04 9.93
N LYS A 1071 -38.41 28.79 9.52
CA LYS A 1071 -39.69 28.10 9.52
C LYS A 1071 -39.92 27.50 10.90
N ASP A 1072 -41.02 27.93 11.50
CA ASP A 1072 -41.88 27.27 12.49
C ASP A 1072 -41.38 25.94 13.08
N TYR A 1073 -41.20 25.92 14.40
CA TYR A 1073 -41.94 24.99 15.27
C TYR A 1073 -41.83 25.44 16.73
N ASN A 1074 -42.94 25.97 17.26
CA ASN A 1074 -43.20 26.13 18.68
C ASN A 1074 -44.28 25.09 19.04
N PRO A 1075 -44.13 24.33 20.13
CA PRO A 1075 -45.11 24.54 21.19
C PRO A 1075 -44.53 24.31 22.59
N PHE A 1076 -44.61 25.32 23.46
CA PHE A 1076 -45.40 25.31 24.71
C PHE A 1076 -44.88 26.40 25.66
N LEU A 1077 -45.72 27.42 25.82
CA LEU A 1077 -45.76 28.32 26.97
C LEU A 1077 -46.21 27.55 28.21
N ASP A 1078 -45.55 27.75 29.35
CA ASP A 1078 -46.14 28.39 30.54
C ASP A 1078 -45.10 28.42 31.69
N GLY A 1079 -45.03 29.52 32.43
CA GLY A 1079 -44.16 29.63 33.61
C GLY A 1079 -43.49 30.99 33.83
N SER A 1080 -44.30 32.00 34.16
CA SER A 1080 -44.00 33.16 35.03
C SER A 1080 -42.54 33.64 35.14
N LEU A 1081 -42.25 34.78 34.51
CA LEU A 1081 -41.15 35.66 34.85
C LEU A 1081 -41.45 36.37 36.18
N ASP A 1082 -40.71 36.04 37.23
CA ASP A 1082 -40.59 36.89 38.42
C ASP A 1082 -39.54 37.97 38.13
N GLU A 1083 -40.03 39.20 37.95
CA GLU A 1083 -39.26 40.44 38.09
C GLU A 1083 -39.05 40.71 39.59
N SER A 1084 -37.80 40.66 40.07
CA SER A 1084 -37.26 41.60 41.07
C SER A 1084 -35.88 41.15 41.55
N GLY A 1085 -34.91 42.06 41.46
CA GLY A 1085 -33.56 41.80 41.96
C GLY A 1085 -32.53 42.86 41.58
N SER A 1086 -32.88 44.15 41.64
CA SER A 1086 -31.88 45.21 41.71
C SER A 1086 -31.26 45.19 43.12
N SER A 1087 -30.30 44.32 43.37
CA SER A 1087 -29.43 44.44 44.54
C SER A 1087 -28.17 45.20 44.15
N SER A 1088 -28.06 46.43 44.63
CA SER A 1088 -26.80 47.16 44.75
C SER A 1088 -25.78 46.29 45.48
N ILE A 1089 -24.72 45.86 44.79
CA ILE A 1089 -23.59 45.17 45.39
C ILE A 1089 -22.81 46.23 46.18
N GLU A 1090 -22.95 46.20 47.51
CA GLU A 1090 -21.99 46.84 48.41
C GLU A 1090 -20.70 45.99 48.40
N ASP A 1091 -19.59 46.60 48.00
CA ASP A 1091 -18.26 45.99 47.91
C ASP A 1091 -17.69 45.68 49.32
N GLN A 1092 -17.93 44.47 49.82
CA GLN A 1092 -17.09 43.87 50.87
C GLN A 1092 -15.92 43.13 50.22
N TYR A 1093 -14.71 43.70 50.37
CA TYR A 1093 -13.43 43.03 50.10
C TYR A 1093 -13.18 41.91 51.14
N ASP A 1094 -13.94 40.83 51.07
CA ASP A 1094 -13.66 39.61 51.84
C ASP A 1094 -13.16 38.51 50.88
N GLY A 1095 -11.86 38.23 50.94
CA GLY A 1095 -11.29 37.10 50.23
C GLY A 1095 -9.80 37.23 49.93
N THR A 1096 -9.04 36.28 50.46
CA THR A 1096 -7.71 35.89 49.97
C THR A 1096 -7.80 35.55 48.47
N ILE A 1097 -6.88 36.04 47.64
CA ILE A 1097 -6.78 35.59 46.24
C ILE A 1097 -6.24 34.17 46.19
N ASN A 1098 -6.80 33.33 45.32
CA ASN A 1098 -6.28 32.01 44.99
C ASN A 1098 -5.43 32.06 43.72
N LEU A 1099 -4.26 31.44 43.77
CA LEU A 1099 -3.37 31.29 42.64
C LEU A 1099 -3.42 29.84 42.15
N HIS A 1100 -3.87 29.63 40.91
CA HIS A 1100 -3.96 28.31 40.29
C HIS A 1100 -2.81 28.13 39.29
N VAL A 1101 -1.78 27.39 39.69
CA VAL A 1101 -0.66 27.00 38.85
C VAL A 1101 -0.66 25.47 38.71
N THR A 1102 -0.49 24.98 37.49
CA THR A 1102 -0.38 23.55 37.19
C THR A 1102 1.06 23.19 36.79
N GLN A 1103 1.47 21.95 37.04
CA GLN A 1103 2.78 21.46 36.59
C GLN A 1103 2.85 21.31 35.07
N GLU A 1104 1.73 20.98 34.43
CA GLU A 1104 1.59 20.91 32.96
C GLU A 1104 0.55 21.91 32.44
N PRO A 1105 0.96 23.17 32.14
CA PRO A 1105 0.07 24.23 31.67
C PRO A 1105 -0.72 23.91 30.41
N LYS A 1106 -0.12 23.13 29.49
CA LYS A 1106 -0.75 22.73 28.22
C LYS A 1106 -1.94 21.78 28.42
N GLU A 1107 -1.97 21.03 29.53
CA GLU A 1107 -3.15 20.23 29.90
C GLU A 1107 -4.35 21.11 30.27
N ALA A 1108 -4.12 22.20 31.01
CA ALA A 1108 -5.20 23.12 31.38
C ALA A 1108 -5.86 23.73 30.13
N THR A 1109 -5.09 24.04 29.09
CA THR A 1109 -5.60 24.52 27.79
C THR A 1109 -6.40 23.43 27.07
N CYS A 1110 -5.80 22.27 26.77
CA CYS A 1110 -6.49 21.24 25.98
C CYS A 1110 -7.67 20.58 26.73
N PHE A 1111 -7.51 20.23 28.01
CA PHE A 1111 -8.61 19.65 28.79
C PHE A 1111 -9.72 20.68 29.00
N GLY A 1112 -9.36 21.95 29.23
CA GLY A 1112 -10.31 23.04 29.30
C GLY A 1112 -11.16 23.20 28.04
N GLY A 1113 -10.53 23.14 26.86
CA GLY A 1113 -11.22 23.12 25.59
C GLY A 1113 -12.19 21.95 25.46
N ILE A 1114 -11.79 20.73 25.82
CA ILE A 1114 -12.69 19.57 25.83
C ILE A 1114 -13.88 19.80 26.78
N HIS A 1115 -13.62 20.31 27.98
CA HIS A 1115 -14.66 20.57 28.96
C HIS A 1115 -15.66 21.65 28.52
N SER A 1116 -15.27 22.60 27.68
CA SER A 1116 -16.15 23.65 27.14
C SER A 1116 -17.37 23.10 26.38
N PHE A 1117 -17.30 21.87 25.85
CA PHE A 1117 -18.40 21.20 25.18
C PHE A 1117 -19.41 20.53 26.12
N SER A 1118 -19.16 20.57 27.43
CA SER A 1118 -20.12 20.08 28.42
C SER A 1118 -21.42 20.88 28.36
N THR A 1119 -22.55 20.20 28.58
CA THR A 1119 -23.89 20.83 28.65
C THR A 1119 -23.94 21.96 29.68
N ALA A 1120 -23.09 21.90 30.72
CA ALA A 1120 -22.93 22.94 31.74
C ALA A 1120 -22.48 24.31 31.21
N TYR A 1121 -21.93 24.37 30.00
CA TYR A 1121 -21.34 25.58 29.40
C TYR A 1121 -22.03 26.02 28.09
N LYS A 1122 -23.06 25.28 27.64
CA LYS A 1122 -23.74 25.50 26.35
C LYS A 1122 -24.36 26.90 26.16
N ASN A 1123 -24.61 27.62 27.26
CA ASN A 1123 -25.22 28.96 27.28
C ASN A 1123 -24.24 30.07 27.72
N ILE A 1124 -22.93 29.80 27.72
CA ILE A 1124 -21.92 30.83 28.00
C ILE A 1124 -21.66 31.59 26.70
N ASN A 1125 -22.11 32.84 26.65
CA ASN A 1125 -21.81 33.71 25.52
C ASN A 1125 -20.34 34.13 25.63
N LEU A 1126 -19.53 33.78 24.63
CA LEU A 1126 -18.12 34.14 24.58
C LEU A 1126 -18.05 35.64 24.28
N GLY A 1127 -17.88 36.45 25.33
CA GLY A 1127 -18.00 37.92 25.33
C GLY A 1127 -17.03 38.71 24.44
N GLU A 1128 -16.79 39.97 24.80
CA GLU A 1128 -16.11 40.96 23.96
C GLU A 1128 -14.60 40.66 23.81
N ASP A 1129 -14.15 40.38 22.58
CA ASP A 1129 -12.72 40.37 22.24
C ASP A 1129 -12.24 41.82 22.12
N ILE A 1130 -11.40 42.26 23.06
CA ILE A 1130 -10.89 43.63 23.05
C ILE A 1130 -9.48 43.60 22.46
N ASN A 1131 -9.36 44.09 21.22
CA ASN A 1131 -8.08 44.48 20.62
C ASN A 1131 -7.55 45.70 21.39
N THR A 1132 -7.06 45.48 22.60
CA THR A 1132 -6.92 46.55 23.60
C THR A 1132 -5.67 47.37 23.31
N ILE A 1133 -5.86 48.58 22.77
CA ILE A 1133 -4.85 49.63 22.77
C ILE A 1133 -4.95 50.34 24.12
N PHE A 1134 -4.25 49.82 25.12
CA PHE A 1134 -4.26 50.43 26.45
C PHE A 1134 -3.13 51.45 26.59
N LEU A 1135 -3.49 52.73 26.75
CA LEU A 1135 -2.58 53.87 26.55
C LEU A 1135 -2.10 54.53 27.85
N GLY A 1136 -2.83 54.31 28.94
CA GLY A 1136 -2.44 54.55 30.33
C GLY A 1136 -2.11 55.98 30.75
N GLU A 1137 -2.99 56.58 31.55
CA GLU A 1137 -2.63 57.45 32.69
C GLU A 1137 -3.82 57.42 33.66
N ILE A 1138 -3.59 57.58 34.98
CA ILE A 1138 -4.63 57.54 36.01
C ILE A 1138 -5.68 58.66 35.87
N ASP A 1139 -5.31 59.80 35.26
CA ASP A 1139 -6.18 60.96 35.06
C ASP A 1139 -6.81 61.00 33.66
N ALA A 1140 -6.64 59.93 32.88
CA ALA A 1140 -7.11 59.83 31.51
C ALA A 1140 -8.63 59.55 31.47
N LYS A 1141 -9.35 60.14 30.51
CA LYS A 1141 -10.77 59.81 30.31
C LYS A 1141 -10.89 58.40 29.71
N LYS A 1142 -12.09 57.81 29.73
CA LYS A 1142 -12.33 56.50 29.09
C LYS A 1142 -11.84 56.45 27.63
N SER A 1143 -12.10 57.51 26.86
CA SER A 1143 -11.66 57.64 25.46
C SER A 1143 -10.14 57.73 25.28
N ASP A 1144 -9.41 58.02 26.36
CA ASP A 1144 -7.95 58.09 26.41
C ASP A 1144 -7.32 56.74 26.83
N LEU A 1145 -8.09 55.86 27.48
CA LEU A 1145 -7.67 54.52 27.95
C LEU A 1145 -8.04 53.42 26.95
N LEU A 1146 -9.18 53.60 26.27
CA LEU A 1146 -9.69 52.79 25.19
C LEU A 1146 -10.08 53.74 24.05
N PRO A 1147 -9.27 53.88 22.99
CA PRO A 1147 -9.56 54.84 21.93
C PRO A 1147 -10.93 54.56 21.29
N ASN A 1148 -11.71 55.61 21.08
CA ASN A 1148 -13.08 55.52 20.53
C ASN A 1148 -13.14 55.06 19.06
N ARG A 1149 -11.97 54.93 18.41
CA ARG A 1149 -11.80 54.41 17.05
C ARG A 1149 -10.59 53.48 17.04
N GLN A 1150 -10.53 52.56 16.09
CA GLN A 1150 -9.35 51.72 15.90
C GLN A 1150 -8.18 52.59 15.38
N LEU A 1151 -7.10 52.69 16.15
CA LEU A 1151 -5.89 53.42 15.74
C LEU A 1151 -5.04 52.56 14.81
N THR A 1152 -4.25 53.21 13.96
CA THR A 1152 -3.26 52.56 13.10
C THR A 1152 -1.83 52.95 13.49
N TYR A 1153 -0.82 52.17 13.11
CA TYR A 1153 0.58 52.59 13.33
C TYR A 1153 0.92 53.85 12.52
N GLU A 1154 0.27 54.06 11.36
CA GLU A 1154 0.38 55.28 10.57
C GLU A 1154 -0.15 56.52 11.30
N ASP A 1155 -1.20 56.36 12.11
CA ASP A 1155 -1.75 57.44 12.93
C ASP A 1155 -0.78 57.88 14.04
N LEU A 1156 0.15 57.01 14.43
CA LEU A 1156 0.97 57.16 15.64
C LEU A 1156 2.44 57.48 15.36
N ILE A 1157 3.00 56.96 14.28
CA ILE A 1157 4.41 57.15 13.95
C ILE A 1157 4.58 57.43 12.46
N GLU A 1158 5.55 58.26 12.10
CA GLU A 1158 5.94 58.61 10.73
C GLU A 1158 7.01 57.65 10.18
N GLN A 1159 7.22 57.63 8.85
CA GLN A 1159 8.13 56.67 8.22
C GLN A 1159 9.59 56.94 8.62
N ASP A 1160 9.91 58.19 8.99
CA ASP A 1160 11.22 58.59 9.51
C ASP A 1160 11.40 58.24 11.01
N GLY A 1161 10.38 57.66 11.63
CA GLY A 1161 10.39 57.22 13.03
C GLY A 1161 10.02 58.28 14.06
N LYS A 1162 9.58 59.47 13.64
CA LYS A 1162 9.04 60.47 14.57
C LYS A 1162 7.59 60.16 14.91
N PHE A 1163 7.21 60.45 16.15
CA PHE A 1163 5.81 60.41 16.53
C PHE A 1163 5.02 61.48 15.78
N THR A 1164 3.83 61.10 15.31
CA THR A 1164 2.81 62.08 14.90
C THR A 1164 2.35 62.88 16.12
N LYS A 1165 1.49 63.89 15.95
CA LYS A 1165 0.90 64.59 17.11
C LYS A 1165 0.13 63.63 18.03
N GLU A 1166 -0.72 62.78 17.45
CA GLU A 1166 -1.52 61.78 18.19
C GLU A 1166 -0.61 60.74 18.86
N GLY A 1167 0.43 60.27 18.17
CA GLY A 1167 1.43 59.37 18.75
C GLY A 1167 2.33 59.99 19.81
N GLY A 1168 2.60 61.29 19.74
CA GLY A 1168 3.40 61.99 20.75
C GLY A 1168 2.63 62.14 22.06
N GLU A 1169 1.35 62.49 21.98
CA GLU A 1169 0.44 62.49 23.13
C GLU A 1169 0.30 61.08 23.73
N LEU A 1170 0.26 60.07 22.88
CA LEU A 1170 0.26 58.66 23.27
C LEU A 1170 1.51 58.26 24.05
N ALA A 1171 2.69 58.59 23.50
CA ALA A 1171 3.96 58.21 24.05
C ALA A 1171 4.15 58.77 25.46
N LEU A 1172 3.70 60.02 25.70
CA LEU A 1172 3.71 60.63 27.02
C LEU A 1172 2.84 59.89 28.04
N ARG A 1173 1.67 59.39 27.61
CA ARG A 1173 0.77 58.61 28.47
C ARG A 1173 1.42 57.27 28.84
N ILE A 1174 1.87 56.52 27.84
CA ILE A 1174 2.54 55.23 28.05
C ILE A 1174 3.76 55.39 28.96
N ASP A 1175 4.54 56.46 28.78
CA ASP A 1175 5.71 56.77 29.60
C ASP A 1175 5.36 56.95 31.08
N LYS A 1176 4.25 57.65 31.38
CA LYS A 1176 3.74 57.81 32.73
C LYS A 1176 3.16 56.51 33.30
N ASN A 1177 2.45 55.72 32.49
CA ASN A 1177 1.95 54.41 32.90
C ASN A 1177 3.11 53.48 33.31
N LEU A 1178 4.23 53.53 32.59
CA LEU A 1178 5.44 52.78 32.93
C LEU A 1178 6.10 53.27 34.22
N ASP A 1179 6.14 54.58 34.48
CA ASP A 1179 6.60 55.11 35.77
C ASP A 1179 5.74 54.62 36.94
N GLN A 1180 4.42 54.62 36.74
CA GLN A 1180 3.47 54.16 37.76
C GLN A 1180 3.61 52.66 38.02
N PHE A 1181 3.74 51.86 36.97
CA PHE A 1181 4.02 50.43 37.11
C PHE A 1181 5.31 50.20 37.91
N LEU A 1182 6.39 50.89 37.54
CA LEU A 1182 7.68 50.77 38.23
C LEU A 1182 7.59 51.20 39.70
N GLU A 1183 6.88 52.29 40.00
CA GLU A 1183 6.67 52.77 41.36
C GLU A 1183 5.93 51.74 42.22
N ILE A 1184 4.81 51.19 41.72
CA ILE A 1184 4.04 50.16 42.43
C ILE A 1184 4.90 48.91 42.63
N PHE A 1185 5.59 48.46 41.58
CA PHE A 1185 6.49 47.31 41.63
C PHE A 1185 7.58 47.47 42.70
N LEU A 1186 8.33 48.57 42.68
CA LEU A 1186 9.38 48.84 43.67
C LEU A 1186 8.81 49.06 45.09
N SER A 1187 7.56 49.53 45.21
CA SER A 1187 6.88 49.64 46.51
C SER A 1187 6.63 48.27 47.17
N MET A 1188 6.56 47.19 46.39
CA MET A 1188 6.39 45.83 46.91
C MET A 1188 7.59 45.40 47.74
N ASN A 1189 8.81 45.79 47.35
CA ASN A 1189 10.00 45.50 48.14
C ASN A 1189 10.02 46.21 49.51
N LYS A 1190 9.31 47.35 49.62
CA LYS A 1190 9.18 48.09 50.88
C LYS A 1190 8.12 47.50 51.82
N ASN A 1191 7.23 46.64 51.33
CA ASN A 1191 6.21 46.00 52.13
C ASN A 1191 6.79 44.74 52.83
N PRO A 1192 6.65 44.58 54.16
CA PRO A 1192 7.16 43.42 54.90
C PRO A 1192 6.70 42.05 54.40
N GLU A 1193 5.54 41.95 53.73
CA GLU A 1193 4.96 40.69 53.27
C GLU A 1193 5.36 40.32 51.83
N THR A 1194 6.03 41.22 51.10
CA THR A 1194 6.33 41.04 49.67
C THR A 1194 7.74 41.48 49.29
N ARG A 1195 8.67 41.43 50.25
CA ARG A 1195 10.08 41.75 50.03
C ARG A 1195 10.66 40.88 48.92
N PHE A 1196 11.51 41.46 48.09
CA PHE A 1196 12.14 40.74 46.99
C PHE A 1196 13.13 39.66 47.51
N GLU A 1197 13.63 39.83 48.73
CA GLU A 1197 14.41 38.81 49.47
C GLU A 1197 13.68 37.46 49.61
N PHE A 1198 12.34 37.43 49.63
CA PHE A 1198 11.57 36.18 49.68
C PHE A 1198 11.67 35.35 48.40
N TYR A 1199 12.17 35.95 47.32
CA TYR A 1199 12.47 35.32 46.05
C TYR A 1199 13.99 35.23 45.80
N ASN A 1200 14.81 35.38 46.85
CA ASN A 1200 16.27 35.40 46.74
C ASN A 1200 16.82 36.54 45.84
N ILE A 1201 16.13 37.66 45.73
CA ILE A 1201 16.57 38.80 44.90
C ILE A 1201 17.35 39.82 45.74
N GLU A 1202 18.61 40.08 45.37
CA GLU A 1202 19.50 41.06 46.01
C GLU A 1202 19.99 42.17 45.04
N THR A 1203 19.33 42.31 43.88
CA THR A 1203 19.74 43.26 42.84
C THR A 1203 19.76 44.71 43.33
N ASN A 1204 20.72 45.51 42.85
CA ASN A 1204 20.76 46.95 43.11
C ASN A 1204 19.56 47.68 42.46
N LEU A 1205 18.46 47.80 43.21
CA LEU A 1205 17.21 48.40 42.75
C LEU A 1205 17.35 49.88 42.35
N THR A 1206 18.34 50.61 42.89
CA THR A 1206 18.57 52.02 42.51
C THR A 1206 19.15 52.11 41.12
N ASN A 1207 20.10 51.23 40.77
CA ASN A 1207 20.63 51.15 39.41
C ASN A 1207 19.56 50.62 38.44
N PHE A 1208 18.76 49.65 38.88
CA PHE A 1208 17.60 49.16 38.13
C PHE A 1208 16.63 50.27 37.74
N GLU A 1209 16.18 51.06 38.73
CA GLU A 1209 15.27 52.17 38.50
C GLU A 1209 15.85 53.23 37.53
N LYS A 1210 17.12 53.61 37.72
CA LYS A 1210 17.81 54.56 36.85
C LYS A 1210 17.92 54.04 35.41
N GLY A 1211 18.29 52.77 35.24
CA GLY A 1211 18.40 52.14 33.93
C GLY A 1211 17.04 52.08 33.24
N PHE A 1212 16.00 51.61 33.93
CA PHE A 1212 14.62 51.54 33.42
C PHE A 1212 14.15 52.89 32.90
N LYS A 1213 14.29 53.95 33.71
CA LYS A 1213 13.84 55.31 33.35
C LYS A 1213 14.61 55.92 32.17
N SER A 1214 15.87 55.54 31.97
CA SER A 1214 16.69 56.14 30.91
C SER A 1214 16.39 55.59 29.51
N ILE A 1215 15.78 54.41 29.38
CA ILE A 1215 15.57 53.75 28.08
C ILE A 1215 14.09 53.64 27.65
N LYS A 1216 13.12 53.69 28.58
CA LYS A 1216 11.69 53.43 28.29
C LYS A 1216 11.09 54.23 27.11
N GLN A 1217 11.34 55.54 27.00
CA GLN A 1217 10.81 56.38 25.91
C GLN A 1217 11.42 56.04 24.54
N LYS A 1218 12.73 55.77 24.52
CA LYS A 1218 13.46 55.43 23.30
C LYS A 1218 12.98 54.09 22.71
N GLU A 1219 12.70 53.12 23.57
CA GLU A 1219 12.30 51.78 23.15
C GLU A 1219 10.83 51.71 22.71
N LEU A 1220 9.95 52.57 23.25
CA LEU A 1220 8.58 52.70 22.75
C LEU A 1220 8.55 53.09 21.27
N ALA A 1221 9.29 54.14 20.90
CA ALA A 1221 9.37 54.61 19.50
C ALA A 1221 9.89 53.50 18.57
N LYS A 1222 10.95 52.80 18.99
CA LYS A 1222 11.54 51.71 18.20
C LYS A 1222 10.57 50.54 18.00
N GLY A 1223 9.84 50.13 19.04
CA GLY A 1223 8.88 49.03 18.91
C GLY A 1223 7.72 49.39 17.98
N MET A 1224 7.22 50.63 18.03
CA MET A 1224 6.19 51.12 17.10
C MET A 1224 6.70 51.19 15.65
N ILE A 1225 7.98 51.56 15.44
CA ILE A 1225 8.64 51.51 14.12
C ILE A 1225 8.75 50.07 13.62
N TYR A 1226 9.07 49.13 14.52
CA TYR A 1226 9.23 47.72 14.17
C TYR A 1226 7.91 47.12 13.67
N GLU A 1227 6.82 47.26 14.42
CA GLU A 1227 5.51 46.74 14.00
C GLU A 1227 5.00 47.42 12.73
N ARG A 1228 5.18 48.74 12.61
CA ARG A 1228 4.81 49.44 11.37
C ARG A 1228 5.56 48.90 10.15
N LYS A 1229 6.84 48.56 10.30
CA LYS A 1229 7.67 48.03 9.20
C LYS A 1229 7.34 46.59 8.82
N ASN A 1230 6.72 45.82 9.72
CA ASN A 1230 6.34 44.43 9.48
C ASN A 1230 4.92 44.27 8.91
N ALA A 1231 4.17 45.36 8.81
CA ALA A 1231 2.90 45.37 8.11
C ALA A 1231 3.09 45.27 6.59
N SER A 1232 2.42 44.31 5.97
CA SER A 1232 2.57 44.00 4.54
C SER A 1232 1.99 45.10 3.64
N ASP A 1233 2.76 45.51 2.62
CA ASP A 1233 2.37 46.23 1.40
C ASP A 1233 1.22 47.25 1.49
N GLY A 1234 1.54 48.44 1.99
CA GLY A 1234 0.88 49.69 1.61
C GLY A 1234 -0.52 49.98 2.18
N GLY A 1235 -1.01 49.17 3.12
CA GLY A 1235 -2.30 49.39 3.81
C GLY A 1235 -2.18 49.99 5.22
N TYR A 1236 -3.26 50.61 5.69
CA TYR A 1236 -3.43 51.04 7.09
C TYR A 1236 -3.34 49.86 8.05
N THR A 1237 -2.46 49.92 9.06
CA THR A 1237 -2.20 48.80 9.97
C THR A 1237 -2.84 49.05 11.32
N PRO A 1238 -3.95 48.35 11.68
CA PRO A 1238 -4.58 48.55 12.98
C PRO A 1238 -3.66 48.11 14.11
N VAL A 1239 -3.61 48.88 15.20
CA VAL A 1239 -2.95 48.48 16.44
C VAL A 1239 -3.80 47.42 17.13
N ARG A 1240 -3.17 46.32 17.58
CA ARG A 1240 -3.88 45.13 18.10
C ARG A 1240 -3.43 44.69 19.49
N GLU A 1241 -2.46 45.38 20.07
CA GLU A 1241 -1.88 45.04 21.37
C GLU A 1241 -1.58 46.29 22.21
N SER A 1242 -1.27 46.06 23.48
CA SER A 1242 -0.96 47.12 24.44
C SER A 1242 0.49 47.60 24.30
N PHE A 1243 0.68 48.88 24.01
CA PHE A 1243 2.00 49.51 23.93
C PHE A 1243 2.78 49.52 25.25
N PHE A 1244 2.10 49.26 26.38
CA PHE A 1244 2.73 49.09 27.68
C PHE A 1244 3.86 48.05 27.66
N PHE A 1245 3.72 46.97 26.88
CA PHE A 1245 4.69 45.88 26.88
C PHE A 1245 5.95 46.16 26.03
N TYR A 1246 5.90 47.13 25.11
CA TYR A 1246 6.98 47.36 24.14
C TYR A 1246 8.29 47.76 24.82
N PRO A 1247 8.31 48.77 25.71
CA PRO A 1247 9.52 49.13 26.41
C PRO A 1247 9.97 48.04 27.37
N LEU A 1248 9.03 47.34 28.01
CA LEU A 1248 9.35 46.28 28.97
C LEU A 1248 10.09 45.10 28.32
N ARG A 1249 9.70 44.72 27.11
CA ARG A 1249 10.38 43.66 26.35
C ARG A 1249 11.86 43.96 26.18
N VAL A 1250 12.17 45.17 25.69
CA VAL A 1250 13.55 45.60 25.49
C VAL A 1250 14.29 45.81 26.81
N ILE A 1251 13.64 46.40 27.82
CA ILE A 1251 14.25 46.61 29.14
C ILE A 1251 14.70 45.27 29.74
N ILE A 1252 13.83 44.26 29.74
CA ILE A 1252 14.15 42.92 30.27
C ILE A 1252 15.34 42.32 29.52
N ARG A 1253 15.29 42.33 28.18
CA ARG A 1253 16.37 41.81 27.34
C ARG A 1253 17.71 42.50 27.58
N ASP A 1254 17.74 43.83 27.47
CA ASP A 1254 18.98 44.61 27.54
C ASP A 1254 19.60 44.53 28.94
N TRP A 1255 18.77 44.45 29.98
CA TRP A 1255 19.22 44.17 31.34
C TRP A 1255 19.82 42.77 31.49
N ALA A 1256 19.18 41.73 30.94
CA ALA A 1256 19.74 40.39 30.94
C ALA A 1256 21.11 40.35 30.24
N LEU A 1257 21.26 41.05 29.11
CA LEU A 1257 22.53 41.17 28.39
C LEU A 1257 23.59 41.90 29.21
N ALA A 1258 23.24 42.99 29.89
CA ALA A 1258 24.14 43.72 30.76
C ALA A 1258 24.62 42.87 31.94
N MET A 1259 23.71 42.11 32.56
CA MET A 1259 24.01 41.16 33.65
C MET A 1259 24.93 40.02 33.19
N ALA A 1260 24.86 39.59 31.93
CA ALA A 1260 25.78 38.59 31.39
C ALA A 1260 27.22 39.14 31.26
N GLN A 1261 27.37 40.39 30.79
CA GLN A 1261 28.67 41.03 30.59
C GLN A 1261 29.41 41.37 31.88
N THR A 1262 28.69 41.70 32.96
CA THR A 1262 29.32 42.08 34.24
C THR A 1262 30.03 40.91 34.91
N LYS A 1263 29.59 39.67 34.66
CA LYS A 1263 30.16 38.44 35.23
C LYS A 1263 31.25 37.81 34.36
N LEU A 1264 31.36 38.18 33.09
CA LEU A 1264 32.46 37.77 32.21
C LEU A 1264 33.76 38.56 32.48
N ASN A 1265 33.64 39.72 33.14
CA ASN A 1265 34.75 40.61 33.50
C ASN A 1265 35.18 40.49 34.98
N ALA A 1266 34.55 39.60 35.75
CA ALA A 1266 34.86 39.26 37.13
C ALA A 1266 35.25 37.78 37.20
#